data_AF-A0A5J4QDU2-F1
#
_entry.id   AF-A0A5J4QDU2-F1
#
_cell.length_a   1.000
_cell.length_b   1.000
_cell.length_c   1.000
_cell.angle_alpha   90.00
_cell.angle_beta   90.00
_cell.angle_gamma   90.00
#
_symmetry.space_group_name_H-M   'P 1'
#
loop_
_entity.id
_entity.type
_entity.pdbx_description
1 polymer ?
#
loop_
_entity_poly.entity_id
_entity_poly.type
_entity_poly.pdbx_seq_one_letter_code
_entity_poly.pdbx_strand_id
1 'polypeptide(L)'
;EEWRFTVKTPQGLPAEAEMLTFMYDASLDKIWKNNNRTFQVHYPVRLPRFNWTTNYTRYIYYNLWFPYTRLTIPGLVYDAFLGDPLSFGEMVVGYGKPSSRLSQVTRGYTSSMDEVSMNRKSVEALPAGDIQTETDDALVEVRTHFAETAFFYPQLRTNENGEIVFSFTVPQSLTRWNFHGYAHTKGMLTGAIDGETVTSKDLMLTPNLPRFVRTGDKTSVAATVTNLTGKNLVGTVTFTLFNPMTEKVITTQKQTFTAEAGTTTSANFLFTADSKQNVLGCRIIAQSGSFSDGEQHLLPVLSNQESITETLAMPIRGEEKKAFSIESLFNNNSKTATNRRLTIEFSANPAWYAVQALPALSQPTENNTVSLAAAYYANTLAAYIANANPRIKTVFDAWKLQGGTKETFFSNLQKNQNVKDILLEESPWLTEATNETERIQRIATLFDLNNIRNNNLTALTKLKDLQHTDGSWSWYKGMQGSRYVTEFTVQTLLRLSVLTGSSPDNDVRDMLQSAFNYLHKEAVKEYRHILQEEKKGDKRTGISDAALQYLYLVALSGEKIPEEDTQKAYTYFLQKASESLTAQSLSEKALSAVVLHKAGRANEAKAFIASLKEHAVQTDEQGMYFAFNENPYSWRGLKVPTHVSVMEAFDLTGDAQSVEEMKLWLLKQKQTQQWNSPTATVDAVYALLLRGNDVSNSRGNVRITLGNTIMETLST
;
A
#
# COMPACT_ATOMS: atom_id res chain seq x y z
N GLU A 1 22.77 32.71 -4.50
CA GLU A 1 22.67 33.41 -3.21
C GLU A 1 23.59 32.76 -2.18
N GLU A 2 24.13 33.55 -1.24
CA GLU A 2 24.83 33.07 -0.05
C GLU A 2 24.19 33.70 1.18
N TRP A 3 23.71 32.88 2.11
CA TRP A 3 23.02 33.33 3.32
C TRP A 3 23.84 33.00 4.56
N ARG A 4 23.78 33.89 5.54
CA ARG A 4 24.46 33.78 6.83
C ARG A 4 23.47 33.94 7.97
N PHE A 5 23.48 32.99 8.91
CA PHE A 5 22.70 33.02 10.13
C PHE A 5 23.60 32.92 11.35
N THR A 6 23.23 33.58 12.44
CA THR A 6 23.93 33.48 13.73
C THR A 6 22.98 32.89 14.77
N VAL A 7 23.36 31.77 15.36
CA VAL A 7 22.64 31.11 16.45
C VAL A 7 23.34 31.44 17.76
N LYS A 8 22.59 32.01 18.71
CA LYS A 8 23.09 32.38 20.02
C LYS A 8 22.34 31.66 21.12
N THR A 9 23.03 31.39 22.23
CA THR A 9 22.39 30.91 23.46
C THR A 9 21.53 32.03 24.07
N PRO A 10 20.64 31.74 25.04
CA PRO A 10 19.88 32.78 25.75
C PRO A 10 20.74 33.84 26.43
N GLN A 11 22.02 33.53 26.70
CA GLN A 11 23.02 34.44 27.29
C GLN A 11 23.73 35.31 26.22
N GLY A 12 23.39 35.15 24.94
CA GLY A 12 23.98 35.92 23.84
C GLY A 12 25.33 35.39 23.33
N LEU A 13 25.78 34.23 23.81
CA LEU A 13 27.03 33.59 23.36
C LEU A 13 26.81 32.77 22.08
N PRO A 14 27.85 32.56 21.25
CA PRO A 14 27.83 31.55 20.19
C PRO A 14 27.26 30.20 20.67
N ALA A 15 26.23 29.71 19.99
CA ALA A 15 25.67 28.39 20.30
C ALA A 15 26.35 27.32 19.45
N GLU A 16 26.80 26.23 20.08
CA GLU A 16 27.14 25.00 19.37
C GLU A 16 25.83 24.26 19.04
N ALA A 17 25.31 24.47 17.84
CA ALA A 17 24.00 24.01 17.42
C ALA A 17 24.02 23.29 16.06
N GLU A 18 23.10 22.34 15.92
CA GLU A 18 22.69 21.78 14.63
C GLU A 18 21.42 22.49 14.17
N MET A 19 21.30 22.77 12.87
CA MET A 19 20.19 23.50 12.28
C MET A 19 19.64 22.79 11.03
N LEU A 20 18.33 22.66 10.99
CA LEU A 20 17.56 22.31 9.80
C LEU A 20 17.03 23.59 9.16
N THR A 21 17.10 23.72 7.85
CA THR A 21 16.53 24.86 7.14
C THR A 21 16.00 24.50 5.77
N PHE A 22 14.94 25.17 5.34
CA PHE A 22 14.34 24.97 4.02
C PHE A 22 13.64 26.23 3.53
N MET A 23 13.47 26.31 2.22
CA MET A 23 12.75 27.39 1.58
C MET A 23 11.87 26.86 0.46
N TYR A 24 10.59 27.24 0.45
CA TYR A 24 9.60 26.74 -0.50
C TYR A 24 8.69 27.85 -1.03
N ASP A 25 8.03 27.60 -2.16
CA ASP A 25 7.14 28.56 -2.81
C ASP A 25 5.90 28.82 -1.95
N ALA A 26 5.64 30.09 -1.61
CA ALA A 26 4.53 30.50 -0.75
C ALA A 26 3.15 30.20 -1.35
N SER A 27 3.04 29.90 -2.65
CA SER A 27 1.80 29.44 -3.26
C SER A 27 1.34 28.08 -2.72
N LEU A 28 2.26 27.23 -2.23
CA LEU A 28 1.94 25.94 -1.63
C LEU A 28 1.10 26.08 -0.35
N ASP A 29 1.16 27.23 0.32
CA ASP A 29 0.30 27.53 1.48
C ASP A 29 -1.19 27.57 1.13
N LYS A 30 -1.55 27.67 -0.15
CA LYS A 30 -2.94 27.55 -0.61
C LYS A 30 -3.46 26.11 -0.52
N ILE A 31 -2.57 25.13 -0.68
CA ILE A 31 -2.87 23.72 -0.52
C ILE A 31 -2.82 23.39 0.97
N TRP A 32 -1.73 23.77 1.64
CA TRP A 32 -1.52 23.52 3.06
C TRP A 32 -0.63 24.59 3.68
N LYS A 33 -1.18 25.41 4.57
CA LYS A 33 -0.40 26.40 5.32
C LYS A 33 0.53 25.72 6.29
N ASN A 34 1.83 25.95 6.13
CA ASN A 34 2.86 25.36 7.00
C ASN A 34 3.05 26.09 8.35
N ASN A 35 2.16 27.02 8.70
CA ASN A 35 2.32 27.99 9.80
C ASN A 35 2.30 27.38 11.22
N ASN A 36 2.11 26.07 11.38
CA ASN A 36 1.94 25.41 12.67
C ASN A 36 3.04 24.38 13.01
N ARG A 37 4.21 24.45 12.36
CA ARG A 37 5.35 23.60 12.74
C ARG A 37 6.05 24.16 13.96
N THR A 38 5.58 23.78 15.13
CA THR A 38 6.42 23.86 16.34
C THR A 38 7.52 22.78 16.24
N PHE A 39 8.70 23.08 16.78
CA PHE A 39 9.81 22.13 17.02
C PHE A 39 10.09 22.12 18.55
N GLN A 40 9.09 21.67 19.29
CA GLN A 40 8.97 21.43 20.72
C GLN A 40 9.32 19.98 21.10
N VAL A 41 10.49 19.84 21.71
CA VAL A 41 10.96 18.59 22.33
C VAL A 41 9.99 18.14 23.45
N HIS A 42 9.26 17.05 23.23
CA HIS A 42 8.38 16.42 24.22
C HIS A 42 9.17 15.69 25.30
N TYR A 43 8.96 16.06 26.56
CA TYR A 43 9.21 15.18 27.70
C TYR A 43 7.87 14.87 28.37
N PRO A 44 7.32 13.65 28.25
CA PRO A 44 6.05 13.33 28.91
C PRO A 44 6.25 13.29 30.42
N VAL A 45 5.98 14.41 31.10
CA VAL A 45 5.79 14.43 32.54
C VAL A 45 4.39 13.90 32.80
N ARG A 46 4.27 12.61 33.13
CA ARG A 46 2.98 12.01 33.52
C ARG A 46 2.54 12.61 34.86
N LEU A 47 1.73 13.66 34.80
CA LEU A 47 1.03 14.15 35.98
C LEU A 47 -0.04 13.10 36.38
N PRO A 48 -0.16 12.77 37.67
CA PRO A 48 -1.21 11.86 38.14
C PRO A 48 -2.59 12.44 37.80
N ARG A 49 -3.42 11.67 37.10
CA ARG A 49 -4.84 11.98 36.90
C ARG A 49 -5.68 10.97 37.67
N PHE A 50 -6.63 11.45 38.45
CA PHE A 50 -7.61 10.61 39.11
C PHE A 50 -8.88 10.59 38.25
N ASN A 51 -9.25 9.41 37.75
CA ASN A 51 -10.50 9.20 37.03
C ASN A 51 -11.34 8.19 37.82
N TRP A 52 -12.58 8.54 38.12
CA TRP A 52 -13.54 7.64 38.76
C TRP A 52 -14.55 7.20 37.70
N THR A 53 -14.42 5.95 37.25
CA THR A 53 -15.34 5.34 36.30
C THR A 53 -16.20 4.31 37.03
N THR A 54 -17.52 4.35 36.84
CA THR A 54 -18.44 3.31 37.32
C THR A 54 -18.92 2.48 36.12
N ASN A 55 -19.05 1.17 36.28
CA ASN A 55 -19.49 0.27 35.21
C ASN A 55 -21.02 0.21 35.18
N TYR A 56 -21.68 0.96 34.29
CA TYR A 56 -23.01 0.57 33.75
C TYR A 56 -23.34 1.23 32.40
N THR A 57 -24.28 0.62 31.68
CA THR A 57 -24.33 0.37 30.23
C THR A 57 -24.95 1.45 29.31
N ARG A 58 -25.00 2.74 29.68
CA ARG A 58 -25.42 3.81 28.75
C ARG A 58 -24.65 5.09 29.02
N TYR A 59 -24.04 5.62 27.96
CA TYR A 59 -23.27 6.86 27.90
C TYR A 59 -24.00 8.06 28.54
N ILE A 60 -23.84 8.24 29.84
CA ILE A 60 -24.11 9.49 30.55
C ILE A 60 -22.84 9.81 31.35
N TYR A 61 -22.14 10.86 30.95
CA TYR A 61 -20.93 11.33 31.63
C TYR A 61 -21.31 12.36 32.68
N TYR A 62 -21.03 12.07 33.95
CA TYR A 62 -21.09 13.07 35.02
C TYR A 62 -19.68 13.61 35.27
N ASN A 63 -19.46 14.88 34.98
CA ASN A 63 -18.24 15.58 35.36
C ASN A 63 -18.45 16.27 36.70
N LEU A 64 -17.87 15.72 37.77
CA LEU A 64 -17.81 16.39 39.08
C LEU A 64 -16.62 17.35 39.08
N TRP A 65 -16.92 18.65 39.08
CA TRP A 65 -15.91 19.70 39.19
C TRP A 65 -15.74 20.10 40.65
N PHE A 66 -14.60 19.76 41.23
CA PHE A 66 -14.17 20.32 42.52
C PHE A 66 -13.43 21.63 42.26
N PRO A 67 -13.57 22.65 43.10
CA PRO A 67 -12.69 23.81 43.07
C PRO A 67 -11.29 23.36 43.51
N TYR A 68 -10.39 23.19 42.54
CA TYR A 68 -8.96 23.08 42.80
C TYR A 68 -8.28 24.33 42.25
N THR A 69 -7.30 24.83 42.99
CA THR A 69 -6.42 25.89 42.52
C THR A 69 -5.56 25.32 41.40
N ARG A 70 -5.94 25.59 40.15
CA ARG A 70 -5.07 25.32 39.01
C ARG A 70 -3.83 26.18 39.16
N LEU A 71 -2.67 25.56 39.33
CA LEU A 71 -1.44 26.24 39.01
C LEU A 71 -1.53 26.61 37.52
N THR A 72 -1.48 27.90 37.21
CA THR A 72 -1.47 28.40 35.83
C THR A 72 -0.10 28.08 35.24
N ILE A 73 0.04 26.84 34.76
CA ILE A 73 1.19 26.43 33.97
C ILE A 73 0.89 26.83 32.52
N PRO A 74 1.79 27.54 31.82
CA PRO A 74 1.65 27.74 30.38
C PRO A 74 1.35 26.41 29.70
N GLY A 75 0.37 26.39 28.81
CA GLY A 75 0.01 25.16 28.08
C GLY A 75 1.23 24.63 27.35
N LEU A 76 1.67 23.43 27.72
CA LEU A 76 2.73 22.72 27.03
C LEU A 76 2.12 22.08 25.78
N VAL A 77 2.12 22.84 24.69
CA VAL A 77 1.84 22.36 23.34
C VAL A 77 3.13 21.71 22.81
N TYR A 78 3.02 20.69 21.97
CA TYR A 78 4.16 19.98 21.43
C TYR A 78 3.88 19.30 20.06
N ASP A 79 4.96 18.90 19.37
CA ASP A 79 5.08 18.69 17.92
C ASP A 79 4.32 17.57 17.26
N ALA A 80 3.91 17.86 16.03
CA ALA A 80 3.54 16.89 15.02
C ALA A 80 4.17 17.32 13.67
N PHE A 81 5.01 16.49 13.07
CA PHE A 81 5.51 16.73 11.69
C PHE A 81 4.40 16.53 10.64
N LEU A 82 3.30 15.91 11.07
CA LEU A 82 1.99 15.73 10.42
C LEU A 82 0.95 15.94 11.52
N GLY A 83 -0.11 16.72 11.28
CA GLY A 83 -1.22 16.84 12.23
C GLY A 83 -1.72 15.48 12.71
N ASP A 84 -2.36 15.43 13.88
CA ASP A 84 -2.90 14.21 14.49
C ASP A 84 -3.62 13.31 13.47
N PRO A 85 -3.06 12.11 13.13
CA PRO A 85 -3.65 11.19 12.15
C PRO A 85 -5.07 10.76 12.53
N LEU A 86 -5.41 10.81 13.83
CA LEU A 86 -6.71 10.40 14.35
C LEU A 86 -7.80 11.48 14.20
N SER A 87 -7.40 12.70 13.87
CA SER A 87 -8.31 13.81 13.58
C SER A 87 -8.64 13.94 12.08
N PHE A 88 -7.97 13.20 11.19
CA PHE A 88 -8.34 13.07 9.79
C PHE A 88 -9.51 12.09 9.61
N GLY A 89 -10.62 12.38 10.27
CA GLY A 89 -11.91 12.03 9.69
C GLY A 89 -12.19 13.06 8.60
N GLU A 90 -11.82 12.78 7.36
CA GLU A 90 -12.41 13.50 6.23
C GLU A 90 -13.93 13.28 6.29
N MET A 91 -14.67 14.24 6.86
CA MET A 91 -16.09 14.34 6.64
C MET A 91 -16.29 14.82 5.21
N VAL A 92 -16.36 13.87 4.28
CA VAL A 92 -16.96 14.09 2.97
C VAL A 92 -18.46 14.22 3.21
N VAL A 93 -18.98 15.45 3.31
CA VAL A 93 -20.42 15.71 3.20
C VAL A 93 -20.80 15.53 1.74
N GLY A 94 -21.04 14.28 1.34
CA GLY A 94 -21.59 13.96 0.03
C GLY A 94 -23.05 14.38 -0.04
N TYR A 95 -23.38 15.41 -0.82
CA TYR A 95 -24.75 15.66 -1.24
C TYR A 95 -25.11 14.67 -2.35
N GLY A 96 -25.56 13.48 -1.95
CA GLY A 96 -26.12 12.47 -2.85
C GLY A 96 -27.35 11.85 -2.22
N LYS A 97 -28.48 11.82 -2.94
CA LYS A 97 -29.68 11.11 -2.50
C LYS A 97 -29.33 9.64 -2.20
N PRO A 98 -29.81 9.05 -1.09
CA PRO A 98 -29.47 7.68 -0.75
C PRO A 98 -30.11 6.72 -1.75
N SER A 99 -29.29 6.03 -2.55
CA SER A 99 -29.69 4.80 -3.22
C SER A 99 -29.08 3.62 -2.45
N SER A 100 -29.95 2.68 -2.06
CA SER A 100 -29.61 1.51 -1.28
C SER A 100 -28.87 0.47 -2.12
N ARG A 101 -27.53 0.56 -2.18
CA ARG A 101 -26.62 -0.55 -2.55
C ARG A 101 -25.18 -0.15 -2.23
N LEU A 102 -24.68 -0.62 -1.08
CA LEU A 102 -23.27 -0.49 -0.68
C LEU A 102 -22.42 -1.47 -1.51
N SER A 103 -21.82 -0.97 -2.58
CA SER A 103 -20.67 -1.59 -3.25
C SER A 103 -19.40 -0.84 -2.84
N GLN A 104 -18.49 -1.53 -2.15
CA GLN A 104 -17.17 -1.01 -1.79
C GLN A 104 -16.34 -0.80 -3.06
N VAL A 105 -16.05 0.46 -3.39
CA VAL A 105 -15.02 0.85 -4.34
C VAL A 105 -13.87 1.39 -3.51
N THR A 106 -12.78 0.62 -3.37
CA THR A 106 -11.49 1.17 -2.92
C THR A 106 -10.86 1.82 -4.15
N ARG A 107 -10.99 3.14 -4.28
CA ARG A 107 -10.35 3.90 -5.37
C ARG A 107 -9.06 4.52 -4.85
N GLY A 108 -7.95 4.20 -5.53
CA GLY A 108 -6.71 4.96 -5.46
C GLY A 108 -6.95 6.42 -5.86
N TYR A 109 -6.10 7.30 -5.34
CA TYR A 109 -6.16 8.74 -5.50
C TYR A 109 -6.43 9.15 -6.97
N THR A 110 -7.64 9.63 -7.22
CA THR A 110 -7.96 10.46 -8.39
C THR A 110 -8.56 11.75 -7.85
N SER A 111 -7.84 12.87 -7.97
CA SER A 111 -8.38 14.18 -7.62
C SER A 111 -9.49 14.53 -8.63
N SER A 112 -10.75 14.32 -8.25
CA SER A 112 -11.88 14.98 -8.90
C SER A 112 -12.08 16.34 -8.23
N MET A 113 -11.62 17.41 -8.87
CA MET A 113 -12.09 18.76 -8.56
C MET A 113 -13.28 19.05 -9.46
N ASP A 114 -14.45 19.18 -8.84
CA ASP A 114 -15.60 19.80 -9.48
C ASP A 114 -15.31 21.27 -9.75
N GLU A 115 -15.73 21.71 -10.94
CA GLU A 115 -15.63 23.06 -11.46
C GLU A 115 -16.28 24.08 -10.51
N VAL A 116 -15.48 25.05 -10.05
CA VAL A 116 -16.03 26.35 -9.66
C VAL A 116 -16.35 27.09 -10.95
N SER A 117 -17.64 27.27 -11.20
CA SER A 117 -18.17 28.07 -12.29
C SER A 117 -17.73 29.53 -12.16
N MET A 118 -16.66 29.90 -12.87
CA MET A 118 -16.37 31.31 -13.14
C MET A 118 -17.18 31.78 -14.34
N ASN A 119 -18.08 32.70 -14.05
CA ASN A 119 -18.91 33.43 -15.00
C ASN A 119 -18.02 34.17 -16.02
N ARG A 120 -17.85 33.59 -17.21
CA ARG A 120 -17.14 34.22 -18.34
C ARG A 120 -18.00 35.35 -18.90
N LYS A 121 -17.59 36.61 -18.68
CA LYS A 121 -17.90 37.67 -19.65
C LYS A 121 -16.93 37.52 -20.82
N SER A 122 -17.52 37.26 -21.98
CA SER A 122 -16.88 37.21 -23.29
C SER A 122 -16.15 38.52 -23.60
N VAL A 123 -14.88 38.43 -24.00
CA VAL A 123 -14.17 39.50 -24.69
C VAL A 123 -13.97 39.03 -26.13
N GLU A 124 -14.41 39.86 -27.08
CA GLU A 124 -14.41 39.63 -28.52
C GLU A 124 -12.99 39.43 -29.07
N ALA A 125 -12.84 38.41 -29.93
CA ALA A 125 -11.63 38.18 -30.69
C ALA A 125 -11.60 39.10 -31.91
N LEU A 126 -10.51 39.85 -32.09
CA LEU A 126 -10.21 40.58 -33.32
C LEU A 126 -9.44 39.67 -34.31
N PRO A 127 -9.68 39.78 -35.62
CA PRO A 127 -9.16 38.85 -36.61
C PRO A 127 -7.66 39.01 -36.88
N ALA A 128 -7.01 37.87 -37.15
CA ALA A 128 -5.60 37.75 -37.47
C ALA A 128 -5.28 38.38 -38.84
N GLY A 129 -4.36 39.34 -38.82
CA GLY A 129 -3.71 39.90 -40.00
C GLY A 129 -2.43 39.12 -40.34
N ASP A 130 -2.14 39.11 -41.64
CA ASP A 130 -1.25 38.20 -42.33
C ASP A 130 0.21 38.72 -42.42
N ILE A 131 1.12 37.78 -42.69
CA ILE A 131 2.46 37.87 -43.32
C ILE A 131 3.75 38.33 -42.57
N GLN A 132 4.79 37.52 -42.82
CA GLN A 132 6.22 37.78 -43.03
C GLN A 132 7.24 37.36 -41.95
N THR A 133 8.14 36.51 -42.45
CA THR A 133 9.31 35.88 -41.86
C THR A 133 10.51 36.82 -41.69
N GLU A 134 11.30 36.46 -40.69
CA GLU A 134 12.71 36.81 -40.43
C GLU A 134 13.01 38.22 -39.91
N THR A 135 13.30 38.29 -38.60
CA THR A 135 14.47 39.00 -38.09
C THR A 135 15.02 38.24 -36.88
N ASP A 136 16.34 38.26 -36.81
CA ASP A 136 17.28 37.60 -35.91
C ASP A 136 16.96 37.92 -34.42
N ASP A 137 16.39 36.95 -33.69
CA ASP A 137 16.12 37.09 -32.25
C ASP A 137 17.46 36.95 -31.51
N ALA A 138 17.96 38.07 -30.97
CA ALA A 138 18.98 38.05 -29.92
C ALA A 138 18.58 37.02 -28.86
N LEU A 139 19.49 36.11 -28.49
CA LEU A 139 19.28 35.01 -27.53
C LEU A 139 18.64 35.53 -26.23
N VAL A 140 17.31 35.48 -26.15
CA VAL A 140 16.56 35.77 -24.93
C VAL A 140 16.76 34.59 -23.99
N GLU A 141 17.28 34.86 -22.80
CA GLU A 141 17.44 33.84 -21.77
C GLU A 141 16.07 33.39 -21.25
N VAL A 142 15.76 32.10 -21.41
CA VAL A 142 14.47 31.50 -21.04
C VAL A 142 14.59 30.75 -19.72
N ARG A 143 13.66 31.00 -18.79
CA ARG A 143 13.59 30.34 -17.49
C ARG A 143 13.09 28.89 -17.65
N THR A 144 13.76 27.96 -16.99
CA THR A 144 13.54 26.50 -17.09
C THR A 144 13.55 25.78 -15.74
N HIS A 145 14.06 26.41 -14.67
CA HIS A 145 14.18 25.79 -13.35
C HIS A 145 13.08 26.27 -12.38
N PHE A 146 11.95 25.56 -12.32
CA PHE A 146 10.76 25.94 -11.54
C PHE A 146 10.51 25.04 -10.31
N ALA A 147 11.56 24.63 -9.61
CA ALA A 147 11.42 23.81 -8.41
C ALA A 147 10.63 24.57 -7.31
N GLU A 148 9.56 23.98 -6.78
CA GLU A 148 8.72 24.60 -5.74
C GLU A 148 9.40 24.58 -4.35
N THR A 149 10.50 23.84 -4.21
CA THR A 149 11.40 23.89 -3.05
C THR A 149 12.76 24.36 -3.53
N ALA A 150 13.22 25.50 -3.00
CA ALA A 150 14.52 26.05 -3.34
C ALA A 150 15.67 25.24 -2.71
N PHE A 151 15.52 24.83 -1.46
CA PHE A 151 16.44 23.93 -0.78
C PHE A 151 15.82 23.29 0.47
N PHE A 152 16.41 22.18 0.92
CA PHE A 152 16.17 21.55 2.21
C PHE A 152 17.51 21.01 2.75
N TYR A 153 18.02 21.61 3.83
CA TYR A 153 19.27 21.24 4.48
C TYR A 153 18.98 20.79 5.91
N PRO A 154 19.03 19.48 6.21
CA PRO A 154 18.55 18.97 7.50
C PRO A 154 19.56 19.08 8.66
N GLN A 155 20.85 19.28 8.39
CA GLN A 155 21.94 19.09 9.36
C GLN A 155 23.08 20.09 9.20
N LEU A 156 22.77 21.38 9.09
CA LEU A 156 23.79 22.43 9.13
C LEU A 156 24.36 22.56 10.55
N ARG A 157 25.61 23.00 10.69
CA ARG A 157 26.26 23.18 11.99
C ARG A 157 26.87 24.55 12.12
N THR A 158 26.76 25.12 13.31
CA THR A 158 27.40 26.39 13.66
C THR A 158 28.92 26.24 13.73
N ASN A 159 29.65 27.26 13.27
CA ASN A 159 31.09 27.40 13.53
C ASN A 159 31.36 27.90 14.97
N GLU A 160 32.62 28.15 15.32
CA GLU A 160 33.05 28.64 16.64
C GLU A 160 32.40 29.99 17.05
N ASN A 161 31.95 30.78 16.07
CA ASN A 161 31.24 32.04 16.28
C ASN A 161 29.71 31.87 16.36
N GLY A 162 29.20 30.64 16.29
CA GLY A 162 27.76 30.37 16.29
C GLY A 162 27.12 30.62 14.93
N GLU A 163 27.91 30.73 13.86
CA GLU A 163 27.41 31.09 12.53
C GLU A 163 27.22 29.88 11.62
N ILE A 164 26.22 29.96 10.75
CA ILE A 164 25.96 29.04 9.65
C ILE A 164 26.00 29.84 8.36
N VAL A 165 26.80 29.39 7.40
CA VAL A 165 26.89 29.99 6.06
C VAL A 165 26.62 28.89 5.04
N PHE A 166 25.70 29.15 4.12
CA PHE A 166 25.41 28.24 3.01
C PHE A 166 25.04 29.01 1.75
N SER A 167 25.35 28.39 0.61
CA SER A 167 25.06 28.95 -0.71
C SER A 167 24.08 28.05 -1.44
N PHE A 168 23.17 28.66 -2.19
CA PHE A 168 22.20 27.94 -2.99
C PHE A 168 21.82 28.74 -4.24
N THR A 169 21.29 28.03 -5.22
CA THR A 169 20.72 28.62 -6.44
C THR A 169 19.23 28.76 -6.23
N VAL A 170 18.71 29.99 -6.31
CA VAL A 170 17.26 30.23 -6.20
C VAL A 170 16.60 29.69 -7.48
N PRO A 171 15.47 28.97 -7.39
CA PRO A 171 14.70 28.61 -8.56
C PRO A 171 14.29 29.84 -9.36
N GLN A 172 14.14 29.66 -10.67
CA GLN A 172 13.79 30.73 -11.60
C GLN A 172 12.28 31.08 -11.57
N SER A 173 11.51 30.51 -10.64
CA SER A 173 10.14 30.96 -10.36
C SER A 173 10.16 32.39 -9.85
N LEU A 174 9.33 33.27 -10.43
CA LEU A 174 9.15 34.65 -9.97
C LEU A 174 8.00 34.69 -8.98
N THR A 175 8.31 34.40 -7.72
CA THR A 175 7.33 34.10 -6.67
C THR A 175 7.78 34.68 -5.33
N ARG A 176 6.93 34.54 -4.32
CA ARG A 176 7.33 34.70 -2.92
C ARG A 176 7.73 33.35 -2.36
N TRP A 177 8.83 33.31 -1.63
CA TRP A 177 9.37 32.14 -0.97
C TRP A 177 9.20 32.27 0.54
N ASN A 178 8.74 31.20 1.18
CA ASN A 178 8.73 31.05 2.62
C ASN A 178 9.99 30.31 3.05
N PHE A 179 10.76 30.92 3.94
CA PHE A 179 11.97 30.36 4.55
C PHE A 179 11.70 29.96 5.99
N HIS A 180 12.24 28.81 6.38
CA HIS A 180 12.22 28.32 7.76
C HIS A 180 13.59 27.80 8.18
N GLY A 181 13.94 28.05 9.43
CA GLY A 181 15.15 27.56 10.07
C GLY A 181 14.88 27.14 11.51
N TYR A 182 15.40 25.98 11.91
CA TYR A 182 15.22 25.40 13.24
C TYR A 182 16.58 24.92 13.75
N ALA A 183 17.01 25.39 14.92
CA ALA A 183 18.28 25.01 15.53
C ALA A 183 18.08 24.35 16.89
N HIS A 184 18.95 23.40 17.24
CA HIS A 184 19.02 22.83 18.57
C HIS A 184 20.47 22.57 19.01
N THR A 185 20.70 22.64 20.32
CA THR A 185 21.99 22.28 20.95
C THR A 185 21.93 20.88 21.55
N LYS A 186 23.09 20.33 21.95
CA LYS A 186 23.17 19.06 22.69
C LYS A 186 22.43 19.10 24.03
N GLY A 187 22.30 20.28 24.64
CA GLY A 187 21.53 20.53 25.85
C GLY A 187 20.04 20.74 25.62
N MET A 188 19.54 20.50 24.40
CA MET A 188 18.13 20.68 24.00
C MET A 188 17.61 22.12 24.11
N LEU A 189 18.48 23.13 24.14
CA LEU A 189 18.07 24.49 23.82
C LEU A 189 17.71 24.54 22.34
N THR A 190 16.57 25.14 22.01
CA THR A 190 16.06 25.27 20.64
C THR A 190 15.90 26.74 20.24
N GLY A 191 15.89 26.98 18.93
CA GLY A 191 15.58 28.28 18.33
C GLY A 191 14.97 28.09 16.95
N ALA A 192 14.15 29.05 16.51
CA ALA A 192 13.53 29.03 15.19
C ALA A 192 13.59 30.42 14.56
N ILE A 193 13.57 30.44 13.23
CA ILE A 193 13.49 31.65 12.41
C ILE A 193 12.61 31.37 11.20
N ASP A 194 11.65 32.26 10.98
CA ASP A 194 10.80 32.28 9.80
C ASP A 194 11.09 33.57 9.03
N GLY A 195 11.05 33.50 7.71
CA GLY A 195 11.29 34.65 6.85
C GLY A 195 10.62 34.48 5.49
N GLU A 196 10.55 35.59 4.75
CA GLU A 196 10.03 35.59 3.39
C GLU A 196 11.02 36.32 2.46
N THR A 197 11.11 35.89 1.22
CA THR A 197 11.86 36.59 0.17
C THR A 197 11.09 36.53 -1.16
N VAL A 198 11.36 37.45 -2.08
CA VAL A 198 10.64 37.54 -3.37
C VAL A 198 11.63 37.57 -4.52
N THR A 199 11.37 36.77 -5.54
CA THR A 199 12.05 36.83 -6.84
C THR A 199 11.15 37.50 -7.87
N SER A 200 11.64 38.55 -8.54
CA SER A 200 10.90 39.29 -9.56
C SER A 200 11.81 39.83 -10.66
N LYS A 201 11.21 40.20 -11.80
CA LYS A 201 11.85 40.95 -12.90
C LYS A 201 11.01 42.19 -13.22
N ASP A 202 11.59 43.18 -13.88
CA ASP A 202 10.85 44.40 -14.27
C ASP A 202 9.74 44.12 -15.29
N LEU A 203 9.95 43.14 -16.18
CA LEU A 203 8.93 42.54 -17.03
C LEU A 203 8.87 41.06 -16.69
N MET A 204 7.70 40.57 -16.29
CA MET A 204 7.50 39.16 -15.91
C MET A 204 6.47 38.53 -16.83
N LEU A 205 6.80 37.36 -17.35
CA LEU A 205 5.88 36.48 -18.06
C LEU A 205 5.59 35.26 -17.19
N THR A 206 4.32 34.98 -16.95
CA THR A 206 3.90 33.75 -16.25
C THR A 206 2.88 33.01 -17.10
N PRO A 207 3.26 31.88 -17.71
CA PRO A 207 2.34 31.03 -18.43
C PRO A 207 1.51 30.19 -17.46
N ASN A 208 0.26 29.93 -17.83
CA ASN A 208 -0.66 29.05 -17.13
C ASN A 208 -0.96 27.85 -18.04
N LEU A 209 -0.08 26.85 -17.98
CA LEU A 209 -0.23 25.63 -18.76
C LEU A 209 -1.18 24.66 -18.04
N PRO A 210 -2.02 23.91 -18.78
CA PRO A 210 -2.66 22.74 -18.20
C PRO A 210 -1.60 21.74 -17.75
N ARG A 211 -1.87 20.96 -16.69
CA ARG A 211 -0.92 19.95 -16.19
C ARG A 211 -0.60 18.88 -17.23
N PHE A 212 -1.57 18.58 -18.09
CA PHE A 212 -1.46 17.69 -19.24
C PHE A 212 -2.56 18.03 -20.24
N VAL A 213 -2.42 17.51 -21.45
CA VAL A 213 -3.48 17.49 -22.48
C VAL A 213 -3.69 16.07 -22.95
N ARG A 214 -4.85 15.74 -23.52
CA ARG A 214 -5.08 14.46 -24.19
C ARG A 214 -4.99 14.61 -25.70
N THR A 215 -4.65 13.50 -26.35
CA THR A 215 -4.66 13.40 -27.81
C THR A 215 -6.01 13.84 -28.37
N GLY A 216 -5.99 14.85 -29.25
CA GLY A 216 -7.18 15.41 -29.89
C GLY A 216 -7.81 16.60 -29.16
N ASP A 217 -7.31 16.94 -27.96
CA ASP A 217 -7.77 18.13 -27.25
C ASP A 217 -7.50 19.39 -28.08
N LYS A 218 -8.51 20.26 -28.15
CA LYS A 218 -8.40 21.63 -28.65
C LYS A 218 -8.40 22.56 -27.46
N THR A 219 -7.24 23.07 -27.10
CA THR A 219 -7.03 23.81 -25.85
C THR A 219 -6.22 25.08 -26.10
N SER A 220 -5.88 25.79 -25.02
CA SER A 220 -5.07 26.99 -25.10
C SER A 220 -4.06 27.09 -23.95
N VAL A 221 -2.95 27.79 -24.20
CA VAL A 221 -2.07 28.28 -23.15
C VAL A 221 -2.31 29.77 -22.98
N ALA A 222 -2.74 30.16 -21.79
CA ALA A 222 -2.79 31.56 -21.39
C ALA A 222 -1.45 31.94 -20.74
N ALA A 223 -1.02 33.18 -20.92
CA ALA A 223 0.12 33.74 -20.22
C ALA A 223 -0.18 35.16 -19.77
N THR A 224 0.23 35.50 -18.54
CA THR A 224 0.14 36.84 -18.00
C THR A 224 1.47 37.56 -18.17
N VAL A 225 1.41 38.82 -18.58
CA VAL A 225 2.57 39.71 -18.69
C VAL A 225 2.38 40.86 -17.70
N THR A 226 3.27 40.94 -16.71
CA THR A 226 3.25 41.96 -15.66
C THR A 226 4.35 42.98 -15.88
N ASN A 227 3.98 44.26 -15.84
CA ASN A 227 4.89 45.38 -16.07
C ASN A 227 5.19 46.12 -14.75
N LEU A 228 6.42 46.00 -14.26
CA LEU A 228 6.94 46.69 -13.07
C LEU A 228 7.94 47.81 -13.39
N THR A 229 8.15 48.15 -14.67
CA THR A 229 9.16 49.14 -15.13
C THR A 229 8.83 50.61 -14.77
N GLY A 230 7.61 50.88 -14.29
CA GLY A 230 7.11 52.25 -14.04
C GLY A 230 6.77 53.04 -15.31
N LYS A 231 6.85 52.45 -16.51
CA LYS A 231 6.49 53.06 -17.80
C LYS A 231 5.50 52.18 -18.55
N ASN A 232 4.71 52.75 -19.46
CA ASN A 232 3.84 51.95 -20.32
C ASN A 232 4.68 51.17 -21.33
N LEU A 233 4.40 49.88 -21.48
CA LEU A 233 5.09 48.98 -22.40
C LEU A 233 4.15 48.53 -23.52
N VAL A 234 4.67 48.52 -24.74
CA VAL A 234 4.05 47.87 -25.90
C VAL A 234 5.05 46.84 -26.42
N GLY A 235 4.60 45.61 -26.61
CA GLY A 235 5.49 44.50 -26.94
C GLY A 235 4.77 43.35 -27.62
N THR A 236 5.49 42.25 -27.79
CA THR A 236 4.99 41.02 -28.42
C THR A 236 5.24 39.83 -27.50
N VAL A 237 4.24 38.96 -27.37
CA VAL A 237 4.38 37.63 -26.79
C VAL A 237 4.45 36.61 -27.94
N THR A 238 5.53 35.84 -27.98
CA THR A 238 5.74 34.73 -28.91
C THR A 238 5.57 33.40 -28.18
N PHE A 239 4.65 32.57 -28.64
CA PHE A 239 4.46 31.19 -28.20
C PHE A 239 5.01 30.23 -29.24
N THR A 240 5.87 29.30 -28.83
CA THR A 240 6.43 28.26 -29.67
C THR A 240 6.14 26.90 -29.04
N LEU A 241 5.44 26.06 -29.80
CA LEU A 241 5.25 24.64 -29.50
C LEU A 241 6.26 23.84 -30.31
N PHE A 242 7.00 22.94 -29.69
CA PHE A 242 8.07 22.18 -30.35
C PHE A 242 8.21 20.77 -29.76
N ASN A 243 8.92 19.91 -30.46
CA ASN A 243 9.30 18.60 -29.95
C ASN A 243 10.53 18.74 -29.03
N PRO A 244 10.44 18.42 -27.73
CA PRO A 244 11.56 18.65 -26.81
C PRO A 244 12.75 17.70 -27.04
N MET A 245 12.57 16.60 -27.77
CA MET A 245 13.63 15.62 -28.07
C MET A 245 14.40 15.97 -29.34
N THR A 246 13.75 16.62 -30.31
CA THR A 246 14.35 16.95 -31.62
C THR A 246 14.50 18.44 -31.86
N GLU A 247 14.01 19.26 -30.93
CA GLU A 247 13.87 20.72 -31.04
C GLU A 247 13.05 21.21 -32.25
N LYS A 248 12.41 20.29 -32.99
CA LYS A 248 11.62 20.64 -34.16
C LYS A 248 10.38 21.42 -33.76
N VAL A 249 10.28 22.66 -34.25
CA VAL A 249 9.09 23.51 -34.07
C VAL A 249 7.87 22.88 -34.75
N ILE A 250 6.77 22.85 -34.00
CA ILE A 250 5.44 22.38 -34.44
C ILE A 250 4.61 23.57 -34.88
N THR A 251 4.55 24.62 -34.05
CA THR A 251 3.85 25.87 -34.37
C THR A 251 4.46 27.05 -33.61
N THR A 252 4.38 28.24 -34.20
CA THR A 252 4.74 29.51 -33.57
C THR A 252 3.60 30.49 -33.76
N GLN A 253 3.17 31.14 -32.69
CA GLN A 253 2.12 32.15 -32.68
C GLN A 253 2.63 33.42 -32.00
N LYS A 254 2.19 34.59 -32.45
CA LYS A 254 2.58 35.89 -31.89
C LYS A 254 1.32 36.70 -31.57
N GLN A 255 1.32 37.40 -30.44
CA GLN A 255 0.28 38.35 -30.05
C GLN A 255 0.93 39.63 -29.52
N THR A 256 0.45 40.79 -29.92
CA THR A 256 0.91 42.07 -29.36
C THR A 256 0.22 42.32 -28.01
N PHE A 257 0.92 42.97 -27.10
CA PHE A 257 0.39 43.37 -25.81
C PHE A 257 0.70 44.84 -25.52
N THR A 258 -0.21 45.48 -24.78
CA THR A 258 0.03 46.78 -24.15
C THR A 258 -0.21 46.61 -22.66
N ALA A 259 0.75 47.04 -21.85
CA ALA A 259 0.68 46.98 -20.39
C ALA A 259 1.06 48.35 -19.82
N GLU A 260 0.12 49.00 -19.14
CA GLU A 260 0.40 50.24 -18.41
C GLU A 260 1.34 49.97 -17.23
N ALA A 261 2.01 51.02 -16.75
CA ALA A 261 2.91 50.93 -15.61
C ALA A 261 2.21 50.30 -14.38
N GLY A 262 2.79 49.23 -13.83
CA GLY A 262 2.25 48.54 -12.65
C GLY A 262 1.07 47.60 -12.94
N THR A 263 0.70 47.40 -14.19
CA THR A 263 -0.45 46.56 -14.56
C THR A 263 -0.05 45.20 -15.11
N THR A 264 -1.03 44.30 -15.23
CA THR A 264 -0.88 42.97 -15.85
C THR A 264 -1.85 42.85 -17.02
N THR A 265 -1.37 42.27 -18.11
CA THR A 265 -2.17 41.92 -19.29
C THR A 265 -2.03 40.42 -19.59
N SER A 266 -2.84 39.89 -20.51
CA SER A 266 -2.85 38.45 -20.83
C SER A 266 -2.79 38.19 -22.33
N ALA A 267 -2.04 37.17 -22.74
CA ALA A 267 -2.05 36.60 -24.08
C ALA A 267 -2.60 35.16 -24.02
N ASN A 268 -3.28 34.70 -25.07
CA ASN A 268 -3.87 33.36 -25.12
C ASN A 268 -3.66 32.70 -26.48
N PHE A 269 -3.06 31.50 -26.48
CA PHE A 269 -2.65 30.80 -27.70
C PHE A 269 -3.36 29.45 -27.83
N LEU A 270 -4.14 29.28 -28.89
CA LEU A 270 -4.89 28.03 -29.15
C LEU A 270 -4.00 27.00 -29.83
N PHE A 271 -4.10 25.73 -29.45
CA PHE A 271 -3.45 24.63 -30.15
C PHE A 271 -4.25 23.33 -30.03
N THR A 272 -3.94 22.38 -30.91
CA THR A 272 -4.48 21.02 -30.86
C THR A 272 -3.37 20.06 -30.46
N ALA A 273 -3.61 19.23 -29.45
CA ALA A 273 -2.67 18.19 -29.05
C ALA A 273 -2.76 17.00 -30.02
N ASP A 274 -1.65 16.66 -30.69
CA ASP A 274 -1.59 15.52 -31.60
C ASP A 274 -1.00 14.27 -30.94
N SER A 275 -1.24 13.09 -31.54
CA SER A 275 -0.74 11.81 -31.03
C SER A 275 0.71 11.51 -31.43
N LYS A 276 1.40 12.42 -32.14
CA LYS A 276 2.74 12.13 -32.68
C LYS A 276 3.81 12.22 -31.60
N GLN A 277 3.51 12.88 -30.48
CA GLN A 277 4.45 13.14 -29.40
C GLN A 277 3.76 12.93 -28.07
N ASN A 278 4.44 12.23 -27.15
CA ASN A 278 3.94 12.01 -25.80
C ASN A 278 4.21 13.21 -24.87
N VAL A 279 5.07 14.14 -25.29
CA VAL A 279 5.43 15.37 -24.56
C VAL A 279 5.66 16.48 -25.57
N LEU A 280 5.09 17.66 -25.31
CA LEU A 280 5.31 18.88 -26.06
C LEU A 280 6.21 19.82 -25.27
N GLY A 281 7.13 20.50 -25.95
CA GLY A 281 7.86 21.64 -25.41
C GLY A 281 7.06 22.90 -25.67
N CYS A 282 6.77 23.67 -24.63
CA CYS A 282 6.07 24.95 -24.70
C CYS A 282 7.02 26.06 -24.28
N ARG A 283 7.38 26.95 -25.20
CA ARG A 283 8.20 28.14 -24.93
C ARG A 283 7.37 29.38 -25.16
N ILE A 284 7.33 30.29 -24.20
CA ILE A 284 6.64 31.57 -24.33
C ILE A 284 7.63 32.67 -23.96
N ILE A 285 7.73 33.71 -24.79
CA ILE A 285 8.64 34.85 -24.60
C ILE A 285 7.85 36.14 -24.78
N ALA A 286 7.91 37.04 -23.81
CA ALA A 286 7.45 38.42 -23.93
C ALA A 286 8.65 39.35 -24.13
N GLN A 287 8.54 40.28 -25.09
CA GLN A 287 9.58 41.26 -25.37
C GLN A 287 8.99 42.65 -25.61
N SER A 288 9.60 43.68 -25.03
CA SER A 288 9.27 45.09 -25.23
C SER A 288 10.52 45.95 -25.08
N GLY A 289 11.03 46.49 -26.19
CA GLY A 289 12.28 47.26 -26.20
C GLY A 289 13.47 46.42 -25.70
N SER A 290 14.13 46.89 -24.64
CA SER A 290 15.23 46.18 -23.97
C SER A 290 14.79 45.17 -22.91
N PHE A 291 13.50 45.07 -22.61
CA PHE A 291 12.97 44.14 -21.62
C PHE A 291 12.51 42.84 -22.29
N SER A 292 12.92 41.70 -21.74
CA SER A 292 12.44 40.39 -22.15
C SER A 292 12.34 39.42 -20.98
N ASP A 293 11.34 38.56 -21.04
CA ASP A 293 11.19 37.42 -20.14
C ASP A 293 10.55 36.25 -20.88
N GLY A 294 11.00 35.04 -20.57
CA GLY A 294 10.50 33.84 -21.20
C GLY A 294 10.51 32.66 -20.25
N GLU A 295 9.56 31.76 -20.41
CA GLU A 295 9.51 30.48 -19.72
C GLU A 295 9.41 29.32 -20.72
N GLN A 296 10.03 28.20 -20.39
CA GLN A 296 9.89 26.96 -21.14
C GLN A 296 9.50 25.80 -20.24
N HIS A 297 8.43 25.11 -20.64
CA HIS A 297 7.81 24.02 -19.90
C HIS A 297 7.66 22.77 -20.77
N LEU A 298 7.61 21.62 -20.12
CA LEU A 298 7.18 20.37 -20.74
C LEU A 298 5.70 20.17 -20.46
N LEU A 299 4.93 19.86 -21.51
CA LEU A 299 3.50 19.59 -21.44
C LEU A 299 3.24 18.13 -21.85
N PRO A 300 2.90 17.24 -20.91
CA PRO A 300 2.53 15.86 -21.22
C PRO A 300 1.30 15.78 -22.13
N VAL A 301 1.36 14.86 -23.10
CA VAL A 301 0.24 14.50 -23.97
C VAL A 301 -0.20 13.07 -23.64
N LEU A 302 -1.32 12.95 -22.94
CA LEU A 302 -1.90 11.67 -22.54
C LEU A 302 -2.75 11.07 -23.68
N SER A 303 -2.97 9.76 -23.57
CA SER A 303 -3.89 9.06 -24.48
C SER A 303 -5.32 9.54 -24.28
N ASN A 304 -6.10 9.55 -25.35
CA ASN A 304 -7.56 9.67 -25.28
C ASN A 304 -8.26 8.30 -25.21
N GLN A 305 -7.49 7.24 -24.98
CA GLN A 305 -7.95 5.87 -24.84
C GLN A 305 -7.82 5.44 -23.39
N GLU A 306 -8.80 4.68 -22.91
CA GLU A 306 -8.76 4.01 -21.61
C GLU A 306 -8.56 2.51 -21.82
N SER A 307 -7.74 1.89 -20.96
CA SER A 307 -7.57 0.44 -20.98
C SER A 307 -8.74 -0.23 -20.26
N ILE A 308 -9.44 -1.13 -20.95
CA ILE A 308 -10.52 -1.93 -20.38
C ILE A 308 -10.06 -3.37 -20.27
N THR A 309 -10.13 -3.93 -19.07
CA THR A 309 -9.88 -5.35 -18.81
C THR A 309 -11.20 -6.02 -18.41
N GLU A 310 -11.64 -6.97 -19.23
CA GLU A 310 -12.80 -7.82 -18.94
C GLU A 310 -12.28 -9.21 -18.55
N THR A 311 -12.71 -9.74 -17.40
CA THR A 311 -12.33 -11.08 -16.94
C THR A 311 -13.56 -11.98 -16.88
N LEU A 312 -13.49 -13.11 -17.56
CA LEU A 312 -14.52 -14.15 -17.54
C LEU A 312 -14.01 -15.35 -16.75
N ALA A 313 -14.62 -15.62 -15.58
CA ALA A 313 -14.29 -16.79 -14.78
C ALA A 313 -14.92 -18.05 -15.41
N MET A 314 -14.10 -19.08 -15.62
CA MET A 314 -14.50 -20.33 -16.26
C MET A 314 -14.27 -21.55 -15.34
N PRO A 315 -15.03 -21.68 -14.24
CA PRO A 315 -14.89 -22.84 -13.35
C PRO A 315 -15.40 -24.11 -14.05
N ILE A 316 -14.57 -25.15 -14.03
CA ILE A 316 -14.85 -26.48 -14.58
C ILE A 316 -14.54 -27.52 -13.48
N ARG A 317 -15.48 -28.45 -13.23
CA ARG A 317 -15.40 -29.52 -12.24
C ARG A 317 -15.30 -30.90 -12.91
N GLY A 318 -14.35 -31.71 -12.46
CA GLY A 318 -14.24 -33.11 -12.89
C GLY A 318 -14.18 -33.24 -14.41
N GLU A 319 -15.03 -34.10 -14.97
CA GLU A 319 -15.09 -34.43 -16.40
C GLU A 319 -16.15 -33.61 -17.17
N GLU A 320 -16.61 -32.46 -16.62
CA GLU A 320 -17.66 -31.70 -17.26
C GLU A 320 -17.20 -30.97 -18.54
N LYS A 321 -18.15 -30.80 -19.47
CA LYS A 321 -17.98 -29.97 -20.67
C LYS A 321 -18.83 -28.72 -20.52
N LYS A 322 -18.20 -27.55 -20.53
CA LYS A 322 -18.86 -26.24 -20.37
C LYS A 322 -18.46 -25.28 -21.49
N ALA A 323 -19.43 -24.51 -21.97
CA ALA A 323 -19.21 -23.47 -22.95
C ALA A 323 -19.42 -22.10 -22.29
N PHE A 324 -18.50 -21.17 -22.55
CA PHE A 324 -18.54 -19.81 -22.01
C PHE A 324 -18.62 -18.83 -23.18
N SER A 325 -19.58 -17.92 -23.15
CA SER A 325 -19.71 -16.88 -24.17
C SER A 325 -18.70 -15.76 -23.93
N ILE A 326 -18.01 -15.35 -24.99
CA ILE A 326 -17.06 -14.22 -25.00
C ILE A 326 -17.58 -13.05 -25.84
N GLU A 327 -18.88 -13.02 -26.16
CA GLU A 327 -19.49 -12.02 -27.04
C GLU A 327 -19.37 -10.59 -26.50
N SER A 328 -19.34 -10.44 -25.18
CA SER A 328 -19.21 -9.12 -24.53
C SER A 328 -17.80 -8.54 -24.60
N LEU A 329 -16.77 -9.37 -24.84
CA LEU A 329 -15.37 -8.93 -24.80
C LEU A 329 -15.11 -7.81 -25.81
N PHE A 330 -14.15 -6.95 -25.46
CA PHE A 330 -13.77 -5.77 -26.23
C PHE A 330 -14.92 -4.77 -26.37
N ASN A 331 -15.69 -4.57 -25.29
CA ASN A 331 -16.87 -3.72 -25.26
C ASN A 331 -17.84 -4.04 -26.39
N ASN A 332 -18.33 -5.29 -26.42
CA ASN A 332 -19.23 -5.83 -27.44
C ASN A 332 -18.68 -5.67 -28.87
N ASN A 333 -17.39 -5.95 -29.09
CA ASN A 333 -16.70 -5.75 -30.37
C ASN A 333 -16.74 -4.32 -30.92
N SER A 334 -16.79 -3.30 -30.06
CA SER A 334 -16.77 -1.89 -30.48
C SER A 334 -15.66 -1.60 -31.49
N LYS A 335 -15.97 -0.77 -32.50
CA LYS A 335 -14.99 -0.28 -33.48
C LYS A 335 -13.90 0.60 -32.85
N THR A 336 -14.17 1.16 -31.66
CA THR A 336 -13.19 1.95 -30.89
C THR A 336 -12.25 1.08 -30.05
N ALA A 337 -12.56 -0.20 -29.85
CA ALA A 337 -11.71 -1.14 -29.13
C ALA A 337 -10.52 -1.56 -30.01
N THR A 338 -9.38 -0.90 -29.77
CA THR A 338 -8.10 -1.17 -30.43
C THR A 338 -7.19 -1.99 -29.51
N ASN A 339 -6.06 -2.49 -30.02
CA ASN A 339 -5.08 -3.29 -29.25
C ASN A 339 -5.68 -4.49 -28.49
N ARG A 340 -6.63 -5.18 -29.14
CA ARG A 340 -7.36 -6.32 -28.57
C ARG A 340 -6.38 -7.44 -28.18
N ARG A 341 -6.31 -7.77 -26.90
CA ARG A 341 -5.57 -8.93 -26.38
C ARG A 341 -6.52 -9.84 -25.62
N LEU A 342 -6.44 -11.13 -25.94
CA LEU A 342 -7.13 -12.18 -25.20
C LEU A 342 -6.08 -13.09 -24.58
N THR A 343 -6.11 -13.22 -23.26
CA THR A 343 -5.29 -14.17 -22.51
C THR A 343 -6.22 -15.21 -21.91
N ILE A 344 -5.91 -16.50 -22.14
CA ILE A 344 -6.58 -17.60 -21.47
C ILE A 344 -5.58 -18.20 -20.48
N GLU A 345 -5.90 -18.07 -19.19
CA GLU A 345 -5.17 -18.73 -18.13
C GLU A 345 -5.96 -19.97 -17.68
N PHE A 346 -5.31 -21.12 -17.74
CA PHE A 346 -5.88 -22.39 -17.30
C PHE A 346 -4.88 -23.14 -16.42
N SER A 347 -5.35 -23.68 -15.31
CA SER A 347 -4.59 -24.62 -14.49
C SER A 347 -5.45 -25.83 -14.17
N ALA A 348 -4.99 -27.00 -14.58
CA ALA A 348 -5.58 -28.29 -14.23
C ALA A 348 -5.41 -28.64 -12.75
N ASN A 349 -4.46 -27.99 -12.06
CA ASN A 349 -4.20 -28.21 -10.64
C ASN A 349 -4.22 -26.88 -9.86
N PRO A 350 -5.22 -26.64 -8.98
CA PRO A 350 -5.25 -25.51 -8.08
C PRO A 350 -3.98 -25.29 -7.24
N ALA A 351 -3.24 -26.36 -6.92
CA ALA A 351 -1.99 -26.27 -6.16
C ALA A 351 -0.93 -25.39 -6.86
N TRP A 352 -0.97 -25.30 -8.19
CA TRP A 352 -0.08 -24.41 -8.93
C TRP A 352 -0.29 -22.93 -8.58
N TYR A 353 -1.52 -22.52 -8.28
CA TYR A 353 -1.79 -21.15 -7.86
C TYR A 353 -1.25 -20.84 -6.47
N ALA A 354 -1.13 -21.85 -5.59
CA ALA A 354 -0.44 -21.73 -4.31
C ALA A 354 1.08 -21.56 -4.51
N VAL A 355 1.68 -22.36 -5.41
CA VAL A 355 3.11 -22.24 -5.76
C VAL A 355 3.45 -20.84 -6.28
N GLN A 356 2.63 -20.30 -7.18
CA GLN A 356 2.80 -18.95 -7.73
C GLN A 356 2.71 -17.83 -6.68
N ALA A 357 2.15 -18.11 -5.50
CA ALA A 357 1.98 -17.13 -4.41
C ALA A 357 3.22 -17.01 -3.52
N LEU A 358 3.97 -18.10 -3.38
CA LEU A 358 5.12 -18.20 -2.48
C LEU A 358 6.18 -17.10 -2.68
N PRO A 359 6.49 -16.61 -3.90
CA PRO A 359 7.52 -15.58 -4.06
C PRO A 359 7.16 -14.26 -3.37
N ALA A 360 5.87 -13.92 -3.25
CA ALA A 360 5.42 -12.72 -2.54
C ALA A 360 5.75 -12.75 -1.04
N LEU A 361 5.92 -13.95 -0.48
CA LEU A 361 6.25 -14.17 0.92
C LEU A 361 7.74 -14.44 1.16
N SER A 362 8.46 -14.91 0.14
CA SER A 362 9.84 -15.43 0.26
C SER A 362 10.86 -14.45 0.83
N GLN A 363 10.59 -13.15 0.74
CA GLN A 363 11.37 -12.09 1.36
C GLN A 363 10.48 -11.35 2.36
N PRO A 364 10.94 -11.18 3.61
CA PRO A 364 10.17 -10.44 4.61
C PRO A 364 10.07 -8.98 4.18
N THR A 365 8.85 -8.45 4.08
CA THR A 365 8.61 -7.03 3.77
C THR A 365 9.11 -6.09 4.87
N GLU A 366 9.17 -6.60 6.10
CA GLU A 366 9.53 -5.87 7.32
C GLU A 366 10.26 -6.82 8.28
N ASN A 367 11.04 -6.27 9.22
CA ASN A 367 11.72 -7.05 10.27
C ASN A 367 10.81 -7.39 11.47
N ASN A 368 9.52 -7.64 11.22
CA ASN A 368 8.54 -8.02 12.25
C ASN A 368 8.33 -9.55 12.27
N THR A 369 7.84 -10.09 13.39
CA THR A 369 7.67 -11.55 13.56
C THR A 369 6.73 -12.19 12.54
N VAL A 370 5.65 -11.51 12.15
CA VAL A 370 4.66 -12.03 11.19
C VAL A 370 5.29 -12.19 9.80
N SER A 371 5.99 -11.17 9.32
CA SER A 371 6.68 -11.18 8.02
C SER A 371 7.83 -12.20 7.98
N LEU A 372 8.56 -12.35 9.09
CA LEU A 372 9.64 -13.34 9.21
C LEU A 372 9.10 -14.78 9.23
N ALA A 373 8.02 -15.04 9.98
CA ALA A 373 7.37 -16.34 10.00
C ALA A 373 6.79 -16.71 8.63
N ALA A 374 6.17 -15.76 7.93
CA ALA A 374 5.66 -15.95 6.57
C ALA A 374 6.77 -16.23 5.55
N ALA A 375 7.92 -15.54 5.67
CA ALA A 375 9.08 -15.80 4.82
C ALA A 375 9.71 -17.17 5.09
N TYR A 376 9.85 -17.57 6.34
CA TYR A 376 10.30 -18.91 6.71
C TYR A 376 9.34 -19.99 6.16
N TYR A 377 8.03 -19.77 6.31
CA TYR A 377 6.98 -20.63 5.78
C TYR A 377 7.11 -20.83 4.27
N ALA A 378 7.18 -19.74 3.51
CA ALA A 378 7.22 -19.79 2.05
C ALA A 378 8.50 -20.41 1.51
N ASN A 379 9.66 -20.09 2.08
CA ASN A 379 10.95 -20.65 1.67
C ASN A 379 11.03 -22.15 1.97
N THR A 380 10.57 -22.59 3.14
CA THR A 380 10.58 -24.01 3.51
C THR A 380 9.62 -24.82 2.64
N LEU A 381 8.42 -24.29 2.39
CA LEU A 381 7.45 -24.94 1.52
C LEU A 381 7.92 -24.98 0.06
N ALA A 382 8.55 -23.92 -0.44
CA ALA A 382 9.16 -23.91 -1.77
C ALA A 382 10.26 -24.98 -1.89
N ALA A 383 11.14 -25.11 -0.88
CA ALA A 383 12.16 -26.16 -0.84
C ALA A 383 11.54 -27.56 -0.89
N TYR A 384 10.49 -27.80 -0.10
CA TYR A 384 9.77 -29.07 -0.07
C TYR A 384 9.17 -29.40 -1.45
N ILE A 385 8.46 -28.46 -2.07
CA ILE A 385 7.85 -28.64 -3.39
C ILE A 385 8.92 -28.89 -4.46
N ALA A 386 10.04 -28.16 -4.43
CA ALA A 386 11.15 -28.36 -5.36
C ALA A 386 11.76 -29.75 -5.26
N ASN A 387 11.98 -30.23 -4.02
CA ASN A 387 12.59 -31.53 -3.75
C ASN A 387 11.64 -32.69 -4.05
N ALA A 388 10.35 -32.51 -3.81
CA ALA A 388 9.32 -33.50 -4.13
C ALA A 388 9.07 -33.64 -5.64
N ASN A 389 9.48 -32.65 -6.46
CA ASN A 389 9.15 -32.60 -7.89
C ASN A 389 10.39 -32.40 -8.80
N PRO A 390 11.09 -33.47 -9.21
CA PRO A 390 12.27 -33.40 -10.08
C PRO A 390 12.04 -32.66 -11.41
N ARG A 391 10.82 -32.71 -11.95
CA ARG A 391 10.43 -32.02 -13.19
C ARG A 391 10.44 -30.49 -13.06
N ILE A 392 9.98 -29.98 -11.92
CA ILE A 392 10.00 -28.54 -11.62
C ILE A 392 11.45 -28.06 -11.66
N LYS A 393 12.36 -28.81 -11.04
CA LYS A 393 13.80 -28.58 -11.10
C LYS A 393 14.35 -28.61 -12.54
N THR A 394 13.99 -29.61 -13.35
CA THR A 394 14.44 -29.71 -14.75
C THR A 394 13.99 -28.55 -15.64
N VAL A 395 12.73 -28.09 -15.50
CA VAL A 395 12.20 -26.95 -16.26
C VAL A 395 12.94 -25.66 -15.89
N PHE A 396 13.25 -25.46 -14.61
CA PHE A 396 13.98 -24.28 -14.15
C PHE A 396 15.48 -24.32 -14.49
N ASP A 397 16.11 -25.50 -14.42
CA ASP A 397 17.49 -25.70 -14.85
C ASP A 397 17.65 -25.39 -16.36
N ALA A 398 16.68 -25.81 -17.18
CA ALA A 398 16.63 -25.49 -18.61
C ALA A 398 16.43 -23.99 -18.89
N TRP A 399 15.61 -23.30 -18.09
CA TRP A 399 15.42 -21.85 -18.20
C TRP A 399 16.68 -21.05 -17.83
N LYS A 400 17.39 -21.44 -16.76
CA LYS A 400 18.69 -20.83 -16.39
C LYS A 400 19.74 -21.00 -17.50
N LEU A 401 19.76 -22.14 -18.19
CA LEU A 401 20.68 -22.42 -19.30
C LEU A 401 20.44 -21.55 -20.54
N GLN A 402 19.25 -20.91 -20.68
CA GLN A 402 18.91 -20.02 -21.80
C GLN A 402 19.34 -18.56 -21.60
N GLY A 403 20.12 -18.25 -20.56
CA GLY A 403 20.78 -16.93 -20.41
C GLY A 403 19.96 -15.83 -19.73
N GLY A 404 18.92 -16.17 -18.98
CA GLY A 404 18.21 -15.18 -18.14
C GLY A 404 19.10 -14.69 -17.00
N THR A 405 19.55 -13.42 -17.03
CA THR A 405 20.24 -12.77 -15.90
C THR A 405 19.51 -11.52 -15.42
N LYS A 406 19.73 -11.19 -14.14
CA LYS A 406 19.09 -10.07 -13.42
C LYS A 406 19.61 -8.70 -13.91
N GLU A 407 20.85 -8.62 -14.38
CA GLU A 407 21.48 -7.34 -14.79
C GLU A 407 21.17 -6.89 -16.23
N THR A 408 21.00 -7.80 -17.19
CA THR A 408 20.83 -7.42 -18.61
C THR A 408 19.49 -6.74 -18.94
N PHE A 409 18.50 -6.80 -18.05
CA PHE A 409 17.15 -6.26 -18.29
C PHE A 409 16.93 -4.85 -17.71
N PHE A 410 17.57 -4.52 -16.58
CA PHE A 410 17.43 -3.19 -15.94
C PHE A 410 18.13 -2.06 -16.72
N SER A 411 19.22 -2.37 -17.42
CA SER A 411 20.09 -1.40 -18.11
C SER A 411 19.39 -0.64 -19.27
N ASN A 412 18.42 -1.25 -19.95
CA ASN A 412 17.77 -0.62 -21.12
C ASN A 412 16.59 0.30 -20.77
N LEU A 413 16.18 0.33 -19.50
CA LEU A 413 15.03 1.09 -19.01
C LEU A 413 15.42 2.38 -18.28
N GLN A 414 16.68 2.63 -17.95
CA GLN A 414 17.09 3.67 -16.97
C GLN A 414 17.52 5.03 -17.56
N LYS A 415 17.07 5.42 -18.76
CA LYS A 415 17.40 6.75 -19.31
C LYS A 415 16.20 7.72 -19.22
N ASN A 416 16.37 8.74 -18.37
CA ASN A 416 15.47 9.85 -18.00
C ASN A 416 14.30 9.52 -17.04
N GLN A 417 14.42 9.97 -15.79
CA GLN A 417 13.46 9.75 -14.69
C GLN A 417 12.19 10.62 -14.79
N ASN A 418 12.29 11.90 -15.16
CA ASN A 418 11.13 12.82 -15.05
C ASN A 418 9.99 12.58 -16.06
N VAL A 419 10.27 11.98 -17.22
CA VAL A 419 9.26 11.65 -18.25
C VAL A 419 8.65 10.26 -17.99
N LYS A 420 9.35 9.45 -17.18
CA LYS A 420 8.99 8.06 -16.93
C LYS A 420 7.86 7.93 -15.92
N ASP A 421 7.87 8.68 -14.83
CA ASP A 421 6.85 8.55 -13.79
C ASP A 421 5.45 8.84 -14.33
N ILE A 422 5.34 9.83 -15.23
CA ILE A 422 4.08 10.21 -15.90
C ILE A 422 3.62 9.16 -16.93
N LEU A 423 4.53 8.54 -17.68
CA LEU A 423 4.18 7.52 -18.69
C LEU A 423 4.02 6.10 -18.11
N LEU A 424 4.66 5.81 -16.99
CA LEU A 424 4.56 4.53 -16.27
C LEU A 424 3.24 4.42 -15.52
N GLU A 425 2.68 5.53 -15.04
CA GLU A 425 1.33 5.58 -14.44
C GLU A 425 0.22 5.29 -15.45
N GLU A 426 0.47 5.48 -16.76
CA GLU A 426 -0.56 5.44 -17.82
C GLU A 426 -0.62 4.12 -18.62
N SER A 427 0.30 3.16 -18.41
CA SER A 427 0.30 1.88 -19.16
C SER A 427 0.12 0.67 -18.25
N PRO A 428 -1.14 0.23 -18.02
CA PRO A 428 -1.43 -1.01 -17.30
C PRO A 428 -0.69 -2.21 -17.90
N TRP A 429 -0.50 -2.25 -19.22
CA TRP A 429 0.18 -3.34 -19.93
C TRP A 429 1.67 -3.43 -19.68
N LEU A 430 2.38 -2.30 -19.55
CA LEU A 430 3.79 -2.33 -19.19
C LEU A 430 3.94 -2.81 -17.75
N THR A 431 3.06 -2.38 -16.85
CA THR A 431 3.00 -2.86 -15.46
C THR A 431 2.62 -4.35 -15.40
N GLU A 432 1.66 -4.82 -16.20
CA GLU A 432 1.20 -6.22 -16.25
C GLU A 432 2.25 -7.16 -16.87
N ALA A 433 2.88 -6.77 -17.98
CA ALA A 433 3.96 -7.53 -18.62
C ALA A 433 5.23 -7.54 -17.77
N THR A 434 5.53 -6.42 -17.08
CA THR A 434 6.60 -6.35 -16.07
C THR A 434 6.25 -7.25 -14.90
N ASN A 435 5.02 -7.24 -14.39
CA ASN A 435 4.56 -8.08 -13.28
C ASN A 435 4.58 -9.57 -13.63
N GLU A 436 4.21 -9.98 -14.84
CA GLU A 436 4.20 -11.38 -15.25
C GLU A 436 5.62 -11.92 -15.45
N THR A 437 6.48 -11.17 -16.14
CA THR A 437 7.89 -11.50 -16.33
C THR A 437 8.64 -11.50 -14.99
N GLU A 438 8.42 -10.49 -14.16
CA GLU A 438 8.98 -10.39 -12.81
C GLU A 438 8.46 -11.52 -11.91
N ARG A 439 7.18 -11.89 -12.00
CA ARG A 439 6.61 -13.03 -11.27
C ARG A 439 7.27 -14.34 -11.70
N ILE A 440 7.45 -14.58 -12.99
CA ILE A 440 8.17 -15.77 -13.50
C ILE A 440 9.62 -15.78 -13.00
N GLN A 441 10.31 -14.63 -13.02
CA GLN A 441 11.66 -14.50 -12.48
C GLN A 441 11.73 -14.73 -10.97
N ARG A 442 10.75 -14.21 -10.21
CA ARG A 442 10.64 -14.40 -8.76
C ARG A 442 10.36 -15.85 -8.42
N ILE A 443 9.53 -16.55 -9.20
CA ILE A 443 9.34 -18.00 -9.09
C ILE A 443 10.65 -18.73 -9.37
N ALA A 444 11.36 -18.39 -10.45
CA ALA A 444 12.63 -19.04 -10.78
C ALA A 444 13.74 -18.76 -9.74
N THR A 445 13.77 -17.57 -9.15
CA THR A 445 14.69 -17.20 -8.06
C THR A 445 14.30 -17.91 -6.76
N LEU A 446 13.00 -18.05 -6.49
CA LEU A 446 12.47 -18.79 -5.36
C LEU A 446 12.88 -20.26 -5.42
N PHE A 447 13.01 -20.87 -6.60
CA PHE A 447 13.43 -22.27 -6.73
C PHE A 447 14.95 -22.46 -6.86
N ASP A 448 15.74 -21.38 -6.69
CA ASP A 448 17.18 -21.48 -6.52
C ASP A 448 17.49 -21.96 -5.10
N LEU A 449 17.84 -23.25 -4.98
CA LEU A 449 18.09 -23.93 -3.71
C LEU A 449 19.12 -23.21 -2.81
N ASN A 450 20.10 -22.50 -3.38
CA ASN A 450 21.08 -21.74 -2.59
C ASN A 450 20.47 -20.47 -2.01
N ASN A 451 19.65 -19.76 -2.79
CA ASN A 451 18.94 -18.58 -2.30
C ASN A 451 17.87 -18.95 -1.27
N ILE A 452 17.11 -20.04 -1.51
CA ILE A 452 16.15 -20.55 -0.52
C ILE A 452 16.85 -20.80 0.80
N ARG A 453 17.97 -21.53 0.79
CA ARG A 453 18.69 -21.89 2.02
C ARG A 453 19.16 -20.65 2.78
N ASN A 454 19.74 -19.66 2.09
CA ASN A 454 20.22 -18.43 2.71
C ASN A 454 19.09 -17.56 3.27
N ASN A 455 18.01 -17.39 2.50
CA ASN A 455 16.83 -16.63 2.93
C ASN A 455 16.16 -17.31 4.13
N ASN A 456 16.04 -18.63 4.11
CA ASN A 456 15.42 -19.41 5.17
C ASN A 456 16.23 -19.33 6.47
N LEU A 457 17.56 -19.47 6.39
CA LEU A 457 18.46 -19.31 7.53
C LEU A 457 18.37 -17.90 8.13
N THR A 458 18.32 -16.87 7.28
CA THR A 458 18.20 -15.47 7.71
C THR A 458 16.86 -15.23 8.42
N ALA A 459 15.76 -15.68 7.82
CA ALA A 459 14.42 -15.54 8.41
C ALA A 459 14.32 -16.29 9.74
N LEU A 460 14.82 -17.53 9.81
CA LEU A 460 14.82 -18.34 11.02
C LEU A 460 15.64 -17.71 12.14
N THR A 461 16.85 -17.23 11.82
CA THR A 461 17.73 -16.57 12.81
C THR A 461 17.07 -15.33 13.39
N LYS A 462 16.50 -14.46 12.54
CA LYS A 462 15.77 -13.27 12.99
C LYS A 462 14.50 -13.60 13.76
N LEU A 463 13.80 -14.67 13.39
CA LEU A 463 12.62 -15.14 14.12
C LEU A 463 13.00 -15.64 15.52
N LYS A 464 14.12 -16.35 15.64
CA LYS A 464 14.69 -16.79 16.92
C LYS A 464 15.10 -15.61 17.80
N ASP A 465 15.72 -14.58 17.21
CA ASP A 465 16.11 -13.34 17.90
C ASP A 465 14.92 -12.55 18.48
N LEU A 466 13.71 -12.75 17.94
CA LEU A 466 12.48 -12.11 18.41
C LEU A 466 11.74 -12.93 19.47
N GLN A 467 12.16 -14.17 19.73
CA GLN A 467 11.62 -14.98 20.81
C GLN A 467 12.30 -14.63 22.14
N HIS A 468 11.48 -14.35 23.15
CA HIS A 468 11.93 -14.04 24.49
C HIS A 468 12.24 -15.31 25.28
N THR A 469 13.01 -15.16 26.35
CA THR A 469 13.38 -16.28 27.24
C THR A 469 12.19 -16.95 27.91
N ASP A 470 11.07 -16.25 28.04
CA ASP A 470 9.82 -16.82 28.56
C ASP A 470 9.08 -17.69 27.55
N GLY A 471 9.47 -17.66 26.27
CA GLY A 471 8.90 -18.39 25.15
C GLY A 471 8.01 -17.55 24.22
N SER A 472 7.69 -16.30 24.59
CA SER A 472 6.82 -15.43 23.80
C SER A 472 7.56 -14.74 22.66
N TRP A 473 6.85 -14.41 21.57
CA TRP A 473 7.37 -13.51 20.53
C TRP A 473 6.85 -12.08 20.71
N SER A 474 7.73 -11.11 20.45
CA SER A 474 7.35 -9.71 20.31
C SER A 474 7.03 -9.36 18.85
N TRP A 475 6.37 -8.22 18.60
CA TRP A 475 6.10 -7.76 17.22
C TRP A 475 7.40 -7.33 16.52
N TYR A 476 8.22 -6.57 17.22
CA TYR A 476 9.52 -6.05 16.79
C TYR A 476 10.54 -6.17 17.92
N LYS A 477 11.83 -6.19 17.56
CA LYS A 477 12.93 -6.23 18.53
C LYS A 477 12.83 -5.06 19.51
N GLY A 478 12.92 -5.36 20.80
CA GLY A 478 12.81 -4.38 21.89
C GLY A 478 11.40 -4.16 22.43
N MET A 479 10.36 -4.74 21.80
CA MET A 479 9.00 -4.73 22.34
C MET A 479 8.78 -5.84 23.37
N GLN A 480 7.70 -5.73 24.16
CA GLN A 480 7.26 -6.80 25.05
C GLN A 480 6.71 -8.00 24.27
N GLY A 481 6.77 -9.17 24.89
CA GLY A 481 6.17 -10.40 24.37
C GLY A 481 4.66 -10.25 24.18
N SER A 482 4.13 -10.85 23.11
CA SER A 482 2.71 -10.82 22.76
C SER A 482 2.19 -12.23 22.61
N ARG A 483 1.17 -12.58 23.42
CA ARG A 483 0.47 -13.87 23.30
C ARG A 483 -0.08 -14.09 21.90
N TYR A 484 -0.64 -13.05 21.30
CA TYR A 484 -1.20 -13.12 19.96
C TYR A 484 -0.17 -13.43 18.87
N VAL A 485 0.97 -12.72 18.89
CA VAL A 485 2.06 -12.96 17.93
C VAL A 485 2.64 -14.36 18.12
N THR A 486 2.73 -14.80 19.38
CA THR A 486 3.16 -16.15 19.74
C THR A 486 2.21 -17.20 19.16
N GLU A 487 0.90 -17.05 19.37
CA GLU A 487 -0.13 -17.95 18.85
C GLU A 487 -0.10 -18.03 17.31
N PHE A 488 0.02 -16.88 16.63
CA PHE A 488 0.15 -16.83 15.17
C PHE A 488 1.40 -17.57 14.68
N THR A 489 2.55 -17.30 15.29
CA THR A 489 3.83 -17.91 14.91
C THR A 489 3.81 -19.42 15.09
N VAL A 490 3.29 -19.89 16.24
CA VAL A 490 3.11 -21.32 16.51
C VAL A 490 2.17 -21.94 15.48
N GLN A 491 1.02 -21.33 15.19
CA GLN A 491 0.09 -21.83 14.17
C GLN A 491 0.76 -21.97 12.80
N THR A 492 1.50 -20.96 12.35
CA THR A 492 2.20 -20.96 11.06
C THR A 492 3.23 -22.09 10.97
N LEU A 493 4.04 -22.27 12.01
CA LEU A 493 5.07 -23.31 12.05
C LEU A 493 4.49 -24.74 12.12
N LEU A 494 3.39 -24.91 12.86
CA LEU A 494 2.68 -26.19 12.92
C LEU A 494 2.03 -26.54 11.57
N ARG A 495 1.35 -25.59 10.93
CA ARG A 495 0.74 -25.78 9.61
C ARG A 495 1.79 -26.13 8.54
N LEU A 496 2.96 -25.51 8.59
CA LEU A 496 4.08 -25.88 7.72
C LEU A 496 4.50 -27.35 7.91
N SER A 497 4.55 -27.82 9.16
CA SER A 497 4.89 -29.21 9.48
C SER A 497 3.82 -30.17 8.95
N VAL A 498 2.53 -29.81 9.05
CA VAL A 498 1.42 -30.56 8.46
C VAL A 498 1.56 -30.68 6.93
N LEU A 499 1.83 -29.58 6.23
CA LEU A 499 1.97 -29.60 4.76
C LEU A 499 3.16 -30.41 4.28
N THR A 500 4.30 -30.31 4.96
CA THR A 500 5.55 -30.96 4.53
C THR A 500 5.63 -32.42 4.96
N GLY A 501 4.75 -32.88 5.85
CA GLY A 501 4.79 -34.22 6.45
C GLY A 501 6.11 -34.54 7.16
N SER A 502 6.95 -33.54 7.37
CA SER A 502 8.32 -33.66 7.85
C SER A 502 8.41 -33.12 9.26
N SER A 503 9.25 -33.74 10.09
CA SER A 503 9.52 -33.18 11.42
C SER A 503 10.19 -31.80 11.27
N PRO A 504 9.77 -30.80 12.08
CA PRO A 504 10.42 -29.49 12.05
C PRO A 504 11.90 -29.62 12.41
N ASP A 505 12.71 -28.70 11.89
CA ASP A 505 14.12 -28.55 12.25
C ASP A 505 14.28 -28.43 13.78
N ASN A 506 15.44 -28.82 14.32
CA ASN A 506 15.70 -28.79 15.75
C ASN A 506 15.50 -27.38 16.32
N ASP A 507 15.97 -26.34 15.63
CA ASP A 507 15.76 -24.95 16.05
C ASP A 507 14.27 -24.60 16.13
N VAL A 508 13.45 -25.04 15.17
CA VAL A 508 12.00 -24.80 15.18
C VAL A 508 11.32 -25.58 16.30
N ARG A 509 11.76 -26.82 16.56
CA ARG A 509 11.25 -27.64 17.65
C ARG A 509 11.51 -26.99 19.00
N ASP A 510 12.71 -26.46 19.22
CA ASP A 510 13.09 -25.77 20.46
C ASP A 510 12.29 -24.47 20.66
N MET A 511 12.09 -23.71 19.57
CA MET A 511 11.22 -22.52 19.60
C MET A 511 9.77 -22.87 19.92
N LEU A 512 9.22 -23.92 19.29
CA LEU A 512 7.85 -24.40 19.55
C LEU A 512 7.69 -24.87 21.00
N GLN A 513 8.65 -25.63 21.54
CA GLN A 513 8.61 -26.08 22.93
C GLN A 513 8.62 -24.90 23.91
N SER A 514 9.47 -23.91 23.66
CA SER A 514 9.53 -22.69 24.48
C SER A 514 8.20 -21.92 24.42
N ALA A 515 7.60 -21.83 23.23
CA ALA A 515 6.30 -21.20 23.03
C ALA A 515 5.16 -21.93 23.74
N PHE A 516 5.11 -23.26 23.69
CA PHE A 516 4.11 -24.04 24.42
C PHE A 516 4.27 -23.88 25.93
N ASN A 517 5.50 -23.84 26.46
CA ASN A 517 5.75 -23.54 27.87
C ASN A 517 5.19 -22.17 28.29
N TYR A 518 5.32 -21.15 27.43
CA TYR A 518 4.69 -19.85 27.63
C TYR A 518 3.15 -19.93 27.61
N LEU A 519 2.60 -20.59 26.58
CA LEU A 519 1.15 -20.70 26.38
C LEU A 519 0.46 -21.50 27.50
N HIS A 520 1.08 -22.55 28.02
CA HIS A 520 0.59 -23.29 29.19
C HIS A 520 0.47 -22.37 30.42
N LYS A 521 1.49 -21.55 30.68
CA LYS A 521 1.48 -20.60 31.80
C LYS A 521 0.38 -19.55 31.65
N GLU A 522 0.22 -18.98 30.46
CA GLU A 522 -0.84 -17.99 30.20
C GLU A 522 -2.24 -18.62 30.26
N ALA A 523 -2.41 -19.87 29.82
CA ALA A 523 -3.67 -20.61 29.96
C ALA A 523 -4.04 -20.84 31.44
N VAL A 524 -3.08 -21.23 32.28
CA VAL A 524 -3.28 -21.39 33.73
C VAL A 524 -3.61 -20.07 34.40
N LYS A 525 -2.92 -18.99 34.02
CA LYS A 525 -3.17 -17.64 34.54
C LYS A 525 -4.58 -17.16 34.20
N GLU A 526 -5.01 -17.34 32.96
CA GLU A 526 -6.36 -17.03 32.51
C GLU A 526 -7.41 -17.87 33.25
N TYR A 527 -7.18 -19.17 33.38
CA TYR A 527 -8.07 -20.07 34.13
C TYR A 527 -8.24 -19.62 35.59
N ARG A 528 -7.14 -19.32 36.28
CA ARG A 528 -7.17 -18.82 37.67
C ARG A 528 -7.92 -17.50 37.79
N HIS A 529 -7.72 -16.58 36.84
CA HIS A 529 -8.45 -15.31 36.80
C HIS A 529 -9.96 -15.53 36.61
N ILE A 530 -10.36 -16.41 35.69
CA ILE A 530 -11.77 -16.74 35.46
C ILE A 530 -12.41 -17.31 36.74
N LEU A 531 -11.75 -18.26 37.41
CA LEU A 531 -12.26 -18.82 38.67
C LEU A 531 -12.40 -17.78 39.79
N GLN A 532 -11.52 -16.77 39.82
CA GLN A 532 -11.62 -15.66 40.79
C GLN A 532 -12.83 -14.78 40.51
N GLU A 533 -13.12 -14.48 39.24
CA GLU A 533 -14.28 -13.68 38.84
C GLU A 533 -15.60 -14.44 39.03
N GLU A 534 -15.63 -15.73 38.72
CA GLU A 534 -16.81 -16.57 38.96
C GLU A 534 -17.18 -16.65 40.46
N LYS A 535 -16.18 -16.65 41.35
CA LYS A 535 -16.40 -16.55 42.81
C LYS A 535 -17.01 -15.23 43.25
N LYS A 536 -16.82 -14.15 42.47
CA LYS A 536 -17.43 -12.83 42.71
C LYS A 536 -18.83 -12.71 42.09
N GLY A 537 -19.33 -13.78 41.47
CA GLY A 537 -20.66 -13.83 40.84
C GLY A 537 -20.68 -13.51 39.34
N ASP A 538 -19.52 -13.21 38.73
CA ASP A 538 -19.41 -12.97 37.29
C ASP A 538 -19.23 -14.30 36.54
N LYS A 539 -20.36 -14.99 36.29
CA LYS A 539 -20.37 -16.25 35.54
C LYS A 539 -20.13 -15.97 34.06
N ARG A 540 -18.91 -16.22 33.59
CA ARG A 540 -18.59 -16.12 32.16
C ARG A 540 -19.28 -17.23 31.37
N THR A 541 -20.10 -16.82 30.42
CA THR A 541 -20.69 -17.69 29.39
C THR A 541 -19.71 -17.82 28.23
N GLY A 542 -19.37 -19.06 27.89
CA GLY A 542 -18.52 -19.39 26.75
C GLY A 542 -17.01 -19.38 27.02
N ILE A 543 -16.25 -19.62 25.95
CA ILE A 543 -14.79 -19.65 25.94
C ILE A 543 -14.24 -18.32 25.36
N SER A 544 -13.09 -17.86 25.87
CA SER A 544 -12.38 -16.73 25.27
C SER A 544 -11.61 -17.14 24.02
N ASP A 545 -11.39 -16.20 23.10
CA ASP A 545 -10.60 -16.41 21.88
C ASP A 545 -9.21 -16.98 22.18
N ALA A 546 -8.57 -16.47 23.23
CA ALA A 546 -7.22 -16.84 23.62
C ALA A 546 -7.18 -18.28 24.16
N ALA A 547 -8.17 -18.69 24.97
CA ALA A 547 -8.28 -20.06 25.45
C ALA A 547 -8.62 -21.03 24.30
N LEU A 548 -9.52 -20.64 23.40
CA LEU A 548 -9.88 -21.46 22.24
C LEU A 548 -8.67 -21.69 21.31
N GLN A 549 -7.88 -20.64 21.06
CA GLN A 549 -6.66 -20.75 20.26
C GLN A 549 -5.64 -21.67 20.91
N TYR A 550 -5.45 -21.56 22.22
CA TYR A 550 -4.57 -22.46 22.96
C TYR A 550 -5.00 -23.92 22.78
N LEU A 551 -6.29 -24.24 22.95
CA LEU A 551 -6.81 -25.59 22.73
C LEU A 551 -6.58 -26.06 21.29
N TYR A 552 -6.79 -25.16 20.31
CA TYR A 552 -6.60 -25.46 18.91
C TYR A 552 -5.13 -25.76 18.57
N LEU A 553 -4.18 -24.98 19.09
CA LEU A 553 -2.74 -25.22 18.89
C LEU A 553 -2.31 -26.56 19.51
N VAL A 554 -2.85 -26.93 20.68
CA VAL A 554 -2.65 -28.25 21.29
C VAL A 554 -3.22 -29.35 20.39
N ALA A 555 -4.45 -29.17 19.89
CA ALA A 555 -5.11 -30.15 19.03
C ALA A 555 -4.37 -30.37 17.69
N LEU A 556 -3.75 -29.32 17.15
CA LEU A 556 -2.99 -29.36 15.90
C LEU A 556 -1.61 -30.01 16.07
N SER A 557 -0.92 -29.73 17.18
CA SER A 557 0.43 -30.22 17.47
C SER A 557 0.47 -31.62 18.10
N GLY A 558 -0.58 -32.00 18.83
CA GLY A 558 -0.53 -33.13 19.75
C GLY A 558 0.33 -32.86 20.99
N GLU A 559 0.57 -31.60 21.34
CA GLU A 559 1.36 -31.21 22.51
C GLU A 559 0.83 -31.89 23.79
N LYS A 560 1.76 -32.45 24.58
CA LYS A 560 1.40 -33.08 25.84
C LYS A 560 1.05 -32.02 26.86
N ILE A 561 -0.16 -32.07 27.40
CA ILE A 561 -0.58 -31.17 28.46
C ILE A 561 0.15 -31.55 29.76
N PRO A 562 0.90 -30.62 30.38
CA PRO A 562 1.47 -30.83 31.69
C PRO A 562 0.41 -31.17 32.74
N GLU A 563 0.76 -32.01 33.71
CA GLU A 563 -0.15 -32.36 34.81
C GLU A 563 -0.52 -31.15 35.68
N GLU A 564 -1.35 -31.39 36.70
CA GLU A 564 -1.80 -30.39 37.68
C GLU A 564 -2.72 -29.30 37.11
N ASP A 565 -2.38 -28.02 37.28
CA ASP A 565 -3.27 -26.90 36.98
C ASP A 565 -3.45 -26.67 35.47
N THR A 566 -2.48 -27.07 34.64
CA THR A 566 -2.59 -26.96 33.19
C THR A 566 -3.63 -27.95 32.65
N GLN A 567 -3.63 -29.19 33.17
CA GLN A 567 -4.65 -30.19 32.85
C GLN A 567 -6.05 -29.71 33.28
N LYS A 568 -6.19 -29.10 34.47
CA LYS A 568 -7.47 -28.52 34.93
C LYS A 568 -7.94 -27.39 34.01
N ALA A 569 -7.04 -26.47 33.64
CA ALA A 569 -7.34 -25.38 32.72
C ALA A 569 -7.77 -25.91 31.34
N TYR A 570 -7.05 -26.90 30.80
CA TYR A 570 -7.37 -27.55 29.53
C TYR A 570 -8.76 -28.18 29.55
N THR A 571 -9.07 -29.02 30.55
CA THR A 571 -10.38 -29.66 30.68
C THR A 571 -11.50 -28.63 30.85
N TYR A 572 -11.26 -27.58 31.64
CA TYR A 572 -12.23 -26.49 31.82
C TYR A 572 -12.53 -25.76 30.50
N PHE A 573 -11.49 -25.36 29.76
CA PHE A 573 -11.66 -24.70 28.47
C PHE A 573 -12.31 -25.61 27.44
N LEU A 574 -11.94 -26.89 27.40
CA LEU A 574 -12.56 -27.86 26.49
C LEU A 574 -14.06 -27.99 26.74
N GLN A 575 -14.49 -27.96 28.00
CA GLN A 575 -15.90 -27.95 28.35
C GLN A 575 -16.60 -26.64 27.93
N LYS A 576 -15.97 -25.48 28.16
CA LYS A 576 -16.51 -24.19 27.69
C LYS A 576 -16.63 -24.14 26.17
N ALA A 577 -15.67 -24.69 25.41
CA ALA A 577 -15.75 -24.76 23.95
C ALA A 577 -17.00 -25.54 23.49
N SER A 578 -17.28 -26.70 24.10
CA SER A 578 -18.49 -27.48 23.83
C SER A 578 -19.80 -26.71 24.06
N GLU A 579 -19.84 -25.88 25.10
CA GLU A 579 -21.04 -25.11 25.48
C GLU A 579 -21.24 -23.83 24.62
N SER A 580 -20.28 -23.49 23.75
CA SER A 580 -20.23 -22.18 23.08
C SER A 580 -20.81 -22.15 21.66
N LEU A 581 -21.46 -23.22 21.18
CA LEU A 581 -21.91 -23.35 19.79
C LEU A 581 -22.71 -22.15 19.27
N THR A 582 -23.65 -21.63 20.06
CA THR A 582 -24.55 -20.54 19.63
C THR A 582 -23.95 -19.14 19.80
N ALA A 583 -22.89 -18.99 20.60
CA ALA A 583 -22.26 -17.70 20.90
C ALA A 583 -21.05 -17.41 20.01
N GLN A 584 -20.47 -18.44 19.39
CA GLN A 584 -19.25 -18.34 18.59
C GLN A 584 -19.50 -17.87 17.15
N SER A 585 -18.56 -17.09 16.64
CA SER A 585 -18.42 -16.74 15.23
C SER A 585 -18.04 -17.95 14.36
N LEU A 586 -18.11 -17.79 13.04
CA LEU A 586 -17.74 -18.85 12.09
C LEU A 586 -16.31 -19.39 12.29
N SER A 587 -15.32 -18.53 12.52
CA SER A 587 -13.94 -18.98 12.73
C SER A 587 -13.79 -19.75 14.03
N GLU A 588 -14.40 -19.26 15.12
CA GLU A 588 -14.38 -19.94 16.42
C GLU A 588 -15.10 -21.29 16.38
N LYS A 589 -16.24 -21.39 15.69
CA LYS A 589 -16.95 -22.66 15.47
C LYS A 589 -16.05 -23.68 14.75
N ALA A 590 -15.27 -23.22 13.77
CA ALA A 590 -14.32 -24.08 13.06
C ALA A 590 -13.21 -24.59 13.98
N LEU A 591 -12.60 -23.72 14.78
CA LEU A 591 -11.59 -24.11 15.76
C LEU A 591 -12.16 -25.08 16.81
N SER A 592 -13.35 -24.79 17.33
CA SER A 592 -14.06 -25.68 18.28
C SER A 592 -14.33 -27.05 17.66
N ALA A 593 -14.76 -27.12 16.39
CA ALA A 593 -14.98 -28.40 15.71
C ALA A 593 -13.69 -29.25 15.66
N VAL A 594 -12.56 -28.64 15.30
CA VAL A 594 -11.25 -29.31 15.28
C VAL A 594 -10.83 -29.78 16.67
N VAL A 595 -10.92 -28.89 17.66
CA VAL A 595 -10.56 -29.17 19.06
C VAL A 595 -11.38 -30.35 19.61
N LEU A 596 -12.71 -30.29 19.45
CA LEU A 596 -13.62 -31.33 19.95
C LEU A 596 -13.41 -32.66 19.24
N HIS A 597 -13.18 -32.65 17.93
CA HIS A 597 -12.89 -33.86 17.17
C HIS A 597 -11.60 -34.53 17.65
N LYS A 598 -10.50 -33.76 17.80
CA LYS A 598 -9.20 -34.26 18.28
C LYS A 598 -9.23 -34.72 19.73
N ALA A 599 -10.10 -34.13 20.56
CA ALA A 599 -10.34 -34.56 21.93
C ALA A 599 -11.26 -35.79 22.06
N GLY A 600 -11.68 -36.41 20.95
CA GLY A 600 -12.56 -37.58 20.94
C GLY A 600 -14.05 -37.28 21.13
N ARG A 601 -14.45 -36.00 21.19
CA ARG A 601 -15.85 -35.54 21.33
C ARG A 601 -16.52 -35.40 19.96
N ALA A 602 -16.44 -36.45 19.13
CA ALA A 602 -16.83 -36.39 17.72
C ALA A 602 -18.31 -36.02 17.49
N ASN A 603 -19.22 -36.42 18.38
CA ASN A 603 -20.65 -36.06 18.25
C ASN A 603 -20.90 -34.57 18.44
N GLU A 604 -20.14 -33.93 19.33
CA GLU A 604 -20.25 -32.48 19.56
C GLU A 604 -19.62 -31.72 18.40
N ALA A 605 -18.44 -32.15 17.92
CA ALA A 605 -17.81 -31.58 16.74
C ALA A 605 -18.76 -31.57 15.52
N LYS A 606 -19.56 -32.64 15.32
CA LYS A 606 -20.56 -32.71 14.24
C LYS A 606 -21.61 -31.59 14.31
N ALA A 607 -22.00 -31.15 15.50
CA ALA A 607 -22.94 -30.04 15.66
C ALA A 607 -22.34 -28.70 15.18
N PHE A 608 -21.06 -28.46 15.48
CA PHE A 608 -20.33 -27.30 14.98
C PHE A 608 -20.20 -27.33 13.45
N ILE A 609 -19.82 -28.48 12.88
CA ILE A 609 -19.75 -28.68 11.42
C ILE A 609 -21.10 -28.45 10.75
N ALA A 610 -22.19 -28.95 11.33
CA ALA A 610 -23.54 -28.71 10.83
C ALA A 610 -23.89 -27.22 10.81
N SER A 611 -23.60 -26.49 11.90
CA SER A 611 -23.82 -25.04 11.95
C SER A 611 -23.00 -24.30 10.90
N LEU A 612 -21.74 -24.68 10.66
CA LEU A 612 -20.92 -24.06 9.60
C LEU A 612 -21.54 -24.25 8.21
N LYS A 613 -22.11 -25.43 7.94
CA LYS A 613 -22.80 -25.70 6.66
C LYS A 613 -24.09 -24.91 6.50
N GLU A 614 -24.86 -24.70 7.57
CA GLU A 614 -26.08 -23.88 7.54
C GLU A 614 -25.80 -22.43 7.13
N HIS A 615 -24.60 -21.92 7.43
CA HIS A 615 -24.19 -20.55 7.09
C HIS A 615 -23.46 -20.46 5.74
N ALA A 616 -23.13 -21.60 5.11
CA ALA A 616 -22.44 -21.63 3.84
C ALA A 616 -23.42 -21.47 2.66
N VAL A 617 -23.00 -20.69 1.67
CA VAL A 617 -23.66 -20.54 0.37
C VAL A 617 -22.86 -21.31 -0.65
N GLN A 618 -23.55 -22.01 -1.57
CA GLN A 618 -22.91 -22.67 -2.69
C GLN A 618 -23.49 -22.19 -4.01
N THR A 619 -22.64 -21.74 -4.92
CA THR A 619 -23.03 -21.37 -6.29
C THR A 619 -22.11 -22.03 -7.31
N ASP A 620 -22.61 -22.21 -8.53
CA ASP A 620 -21.82 -22.79 -9.62
C ASP A 620 -20.54 -21.97 -9.91
N GLU A 621 -20.64 -20.64 -9.83
CA GLU A 621 -19.57 -19.70 -10.15
C GLU A 621 -18.52 -19.51 -9.04
N GLN A 622 -18.92 -19.63 -7.76
CA GLN A 622 -18.05 -19.35 -6.61
C GLN A 622 -17.68 -20.61 -5.81
N GLY A 623 -18.30 -21.75 -6.08
CA GLY A 623 -18.22 -22.91 -5.21
C GLY A 623 -18.91 -22.63 -3.87
N MET A 624 -18.37 -23.19 -2.78
CA MET A 624 -18.89 -23.01 -1.43
C MET A 624 -18.18 -21.86 -0.70
N TYR A 625 -18.92 -20.95 -0.09
CA TYR A 625 -18.38 -19.75 0.58
C TYR A 625 -19.34 -19.12 1.59
N PHE A 626 -18.84 -18.17 2.37
CA PHE A 626 -19.66 -17.36 3.27
C PHE A 626 -19.97 -16.00 2.64
N ALA A 627 -21.25 -15.75 2.37
CA ALA A 627 -21.70 -14.47 1.78
C ALA A 627 -21.60 -13.30 2.77
N PHE A 628 -21.72 -13.59 4.06
CA PHE A 628 -21.59 -12.62 5.14
C PHE A 628 -20.37 -12.94 6.00
N ASN A 629 -19.64 -11.90 6.41
CA ASN A 629 -18.55 -12.01 7.35
C ASN A 629 -18.90 -11.17 8.59
N GLU A 630 -19.08 -11.84 9.73
CA GLU A 630 -19.65 -11.22 10.93
C GLU A 630 -18.75 -10.16 11.56
N ASN A 631 -17.43 -10.29 11.42
CA ASN A 631 -16.47 -9.37 12.05
C ASN A 631 -15.20 -9.13 11.20
N PRO A 632 -15.32 -8.45 10.05
CA PRO A 632 -14.22 -8.29 9.09
C PRO A 632 -13.07 -7.41 9.62
N TYR A 633 -13.28 -6.67 10.71
CA TYR A 633 -12.28 -5.78 11.31
C TYR A 633 -11.50 -6.43 12.45
N SER A 634 -11.92 -7.62 12.90
CA SER A 634 -11.13 -8.42 13.82
C SER A 634 -10.12 -9.25 13.05
N TRP A 635 -8.92 -9.40 13.59
CA TRP A 635 -7.89 -10.23 12.95
C TRP A 635 -8.34 -11.68 12.69
N ARG A 636 -9.15 -12.24 13.58
CA ARG A 636 -9.67 -13.61 13.47
C ARG A 636 -10.96 -13.74 12.69
N GLY A 637 -11.57 -12.61 12.34
CA GLY A 637 -12.73 -12.54 11.46
C GLY A 637 -12.35 -12.05 10.06
N LEU A 638 -11.06 -12.02 9.70
CA LEU A 638 -10.66 -11.77 8.32
C LEU A 638 -11.23 -12.87 7.41
N LYS A 639 -11.74 -12.46 6.24
CA LYS A 639 -12.53 -13.33 5.36
C LYS A 639 -11.78 -14.60 4.93
N VAL A 640 -10.51 -14.46 4.51
CA VAL A 640 -9.68 -15.60 4.07
C VAL A 640 -9.30 -16.52 5.26
N PRO A 641 -8.74 -16.02 6.37
CA PRO A 641 -8.46 -16.86 7.55
C PRO A 641 -9.67 -17.63 8.09
N THR A 642 -10.84 -17.00 8.16
CA THR A 642 -12.09 -17.67 8.57
C THR A 642 -12.43 -18.81 7.62
N HIS A 643 -12.41 -18.54 6.30
CA HIS A 643 -12.70 -19.54 5.29
C HIS A 643 -11.73 -20.73 5.35
N VAL A 644 -10.43 -20.47 5.54
CA VAL A 644 -9.40 -21.49 5.67
C VAL A 644 -9.57 -22.32 6.95
N SER A 645 -9.95 -21.69 8.06
CA SER A 645 -10.24 -22.40 9.31
C SER A 645 -11.42 -23.37 9.16
N VAL A 646 -12.47 -22.96 8.43
CA VAL A 646 -13.60 -23.84 8.11
C VAL A 646 -13.20 -24.98 7.18
N MET A 647 -12.37 -24.71 6.16
CA MET A 647 -11.85 -25.76 5.28
C MET A 647 -11.06 -26.80 6.06
N GLU A 648 -10.22 -26.38 7.02
CA GLU A 648 -9.48 -27.29 7.89
C GLU A 648 -10.42 -28.10 8.80
N ALA A 649 -11.48 -27.49 9.33
CA ALA A 649 -12.49 -28.19 10.10
C ALA A 649 -13.24 -29.25 9.26
N PHE A 650 -13.65 -28.92 8.03
CA PHE A 650 -14.28 -29.87 7.12
C PHE A 650 -13.32 -30.99 6.72
N ASP A 651 -12.05 -30.67 6.43
CA ASP A 651 -11.03 -31.66 6.12
C ASP A 651 -10.87 -32.69 7.25
N LEU A 652 -10.58 -32.20 8.47
CA LEU A 652 -10.30 -33.05 9.63
C LEU A 652 -11.53 -33.84 10.10
N THR A 653 -12.74 -33.39 9.79
CA THR A 653 -13.99 -34.11 10.10
C THR A 653 -14.49 -35.00 8.97
N GLY A 654 -13.75 -35.09 7.86
CA GLY A 654 -14.00 -36.06 6.78
C GLY A 654 -14.85 -35.55 5.62
N ASP A 655 -15.13 -34.24 5.52
CA ASP A 655 -15.93 -33.65 4.44
C ASP A 655 -15.04 -33.11 3.30
N ALA A 656 -14.55 -34.04 2.47
CA ALA A 656 -13.71 -33.76 1.31
C ALA A 656 -14.35 -32.79 0.31
N GLN A 657 -15.63 -32.98 0.05
CA GLN A 657 -16.33 -32.33 -1.04
C GLN A 657 -16.51 -30.84 -0.75
N SER A 658 -16.88 -30.49 0.49
CA SER A 658 -16.98 -29.09 0.91
C SER A 658 -15.63 -28.38 0.82
N VAL A 659 -14.53 -29.05 1.14
CA VAL A 659 -13.17 -28.48 1.00
C VAL A 659 -12.86 -28.15 -0.46
N GLU A 660 -13.12 -29.06 -1.41
CA GLU A 660 -12.88 -28.80 -2.83
C GLU A 660 -13.76 -27.67 -3.38
N GLU A 661 -15.03 -27.60 -3.00
CA GLU A 661 -15.92 -26.50 -3.38
C GLU A 661 -15.47 -25.16 -2.77
N MET A 662 -14.92 -25.17 -1.55
CA MET A 662 -14.39 -23.97 -0.90
C MET A 662 -13.08 -23.47 -1.52
N LYS A 663 -12.29 -24.35 -2.15
CA LYS A 663 -11.10 -23.93 -2.91
C LYS A 663 -11.47 -23.06 -4.11
N LEU A 664 -12.60 -23.31 -4.78
CA LEU A 664 -13.05 -22.50 -5.91
C LEU A 664 -13.22 -21.03 -5.51
N TRP A 665 -13.84 -20.78 -4.36
CA TRP A 665 -13.99 -19.42 -3.84
C TRP A 665 -12.64 -18.77 -3.54
N LEU A 666 -11.72 -19.51 -2.92
CA LEU A 666 -10.39 -19.04 -2.55
C LEU A 666 -9.54 -18.68 -3.78
N LEU A 667 -9.58 -19.51 -4.82
CA LEU A 667 -8.96 -19.23 -6.12
C LEU A 667 -9.55 -17.97 -6.76
N LYS A 668 -10.87 -17.80 -6.65
CA LYS A 668 -11.55 -16.60 -7.15
C LYS A 668 -11.11 -15.34 -6.41
N GLN A 669 -10.78 -15.40 -5.12
CA GLN A 669 -10.26 -14.24 -4.39
C GLN A 669 -8.86 -13.79 -4.86
N LYS A 670 -8.12 -14.66 -5.58
CA LYS A 670 -6.85 -14.32 -6.25
C LYS A 670 -7.07 -13.70 -7.63
N GLN A 671 -8.22 -13.89 -8.26
CA GLN A 671 -8.43 -13.39 -9.62
C GLN A 671 -8.33 -11.85 -9.62
N THR A 672 -7.44 -11.30 -10.44
CA THR A 672 -7.08 -9.87 -10.59
C THR A 672 -6.26 -9.21 -9.46
N GLN A 673 -5.98 -9.88 -8.32
CA GLN A 673 -5.23 -9.30 -7.19
C GLN A 673 -4.37 -10.34 -6.44
N GLN A 674 -3.26 -9.92 -5.83
CA GLN A 674 -2.59 -10.76 -4.80
C GLN A 674 -3.47 -10.83 -3.54
N TRP A 675 -3.37 -11.89 -2.74
CA TRP A 675 -3.99 -11.88 -1.41
C TRP A 675 -3.42 -10.72 -0.58
N ASN A 676 -4.30 -10.00 0.10
CA ASN A 676 -4.05 -8.66 0.63
C ASN A 676 -3.09 -8.57 1.83
N SER A 677 -2.58 -9.68 2.35
CA SER A 677 -1.59 -9.70 3.43
C SER A 677 -0.74 -10.98 3.41
N PRO A 678 0.43 -10.95 4.08
CA PRO A 678 1.21 -12.17 4.30
C PRO A 678 0.41 -13.26 5.02
N THR A 679 -0.44 -12.89 5.97
CA THR A 679 -1.28 -13.83 6.73
C THR A 679 -2.33 -14.51 5.84
N ALA A 680 -3.05 -13.74 5.02
CA ALA A 680 -4.03 -14.26 4.09
C ALA A 680 -3.37 -15.15 3.01
N THR A 681 -2.16 -14.82 2.58
CA THR A 681 -1.42 -15.61 1.60
C THR A 681 -0.94 -16.94 2.20
N VAL A 682 -0.41 -16.94 3.43
CA VAL A 682 -0.04 -18.18 4.14
C VAL A 682 -1.24 -19.10 4.31
N ASP A 683 -2.37 -18.56 4.76
CA ASP A 683 -3.60 -19.32 4.96
C ASP A 683 -4.15 -19.86 3.64
N ALA A 684 -4.16 -19.05 2.57
CA ALA A 684 -4.63 -19.48 1.27
C ALA A 684 -3.76 -20.60 0.69
N VAL A 685 -2.43 -20.46 0.79
CA VAL A 685 -1.47 -21.49 0.38
C VAL A 685 -1.71 -22.78 1.18
N TYR A 686 -1.92 -22.67 2.49
CA TYR A 686 -2.21 -23.83 3.34
C TYR A 686 -3.48 -24.56 2.88
N ALA A 687 -4.59 -23.86 2.74
CA ALA A 687 -5.87 -24.45 2.32
C ALA A 687 -5.82 -25.08 0.92
N LEU A 688 -5.12 -24.48 -0.03
CA LEU A 688 -4.98 -25.02 -1.38
C LEU A 688 -4.17 -26.33 -1.40
N LEU A 689 -3.20 -26.49 -0.49
CA LEU A 689 -2.31 -27.64 -0.43
C LEU A 689 -2.77 -28.73 0.55
N LEU A 690 -3.65 -28.42 1.51
CA LEU A 690 -4.12 -29.31 2.58
C LEU A 690 -4.54 -30.74 2.13
N ARG A 691 -5.10 -30.88 0.91
CA ARG A 691 -5.50 -32.16 0.30
C ARG A 691 -4.84 -32.45 -1.06
N GLY A 692 -3.81 -31.70 -1.42
CA GLY A 692 -3.31 -31.60 -2.80
C GLY A 692 -1.79 -31.41 -2.91
N ASN A 693 -1.02 -32.00 -1.99
CA ASN A 693 0.45 -31.93 -2.01
C ASN A 693 1.08 -32.54 -3.27
N ASP A 694 0.31 -33.31 -4.03
CA ASP A 694 0.75 -33.90 -5.29
C ASP A 694 0.57 -32.90 -6.45
N VAL A 695 1.42 -31.86 -6.44
CA VAL A 695 1.52 -30.87 -7.53
C VAL A 695 1.86 -31.55 -8.87
N SER A 696 2.42 -32.77 -8.84
CA SER A 696 2.88 -33.54 -9.99
C SER A 696 1.83 -34.39 -10.72
N ASN A 697 0.82 -34.93 -10.04
CA ASN A 697 0.06 -36.06 -10.60
C ASN A 697 -1.22 -35.71 -11.36
N SER A 698 -1.80 -34.52 -11.19
CA SER A 698 -2.97 -34.12 -11.98
C SER A 698 -2.54 -33.40 -13.26
N ARG A 699 -2.16 -34.17 -14.29
CA ARG A 699 -1.93 -33.63 -15.65
C ARG A 699 -3.18 -32.98 -16.25
N GLY A 700 -4.35 -33.27 -15.66
CA GLY A 700 -5.69 -32.80 -16.03
C GLY A 700 -5.88 -32.74 -17.53
N ASN A 701 -6.38 -33.82 -18.13
CA ASN A 701 -6.62 -33.93 -19.57
C ASN A 701 -7.76 -32.98 -19.98
N VAL A 702 -7.43 -31.72 -20.25
CA VAL A 702 -8.38 -30.68 -20.60
C VAL A 702 -8.08 -30.18 -22.00
N ARG A 703 -9.13 -30.19 -22.83
CA ARG A 703 -9.12 -29.65 -24.18
C ARG A 703 -9.97 -28.38 -24.21
N ILE A 704 -9.33 -27.27 -24.54
CA ILE A 704 -9.95 -25.95 -24.67
C ILE A 704 -10.01 -25.61 -26.17
N THR A 705 -11.20 -25.34 -26.67
CA THR A 705 -11.41 -24.89 -28.05
C THR A 705 -11.84 -23.42 -28.03
N LEU A 706 -11.06 -22.56 -28.69
CA LEU A 706 -11.35 -21.14 -28.88
C LEU A 706 -11.32 -20.81 -30.36
N GLY A 707 -12.49 -20.62 -30.98
CA GLY A 707 -12.59 -20.47 -32.44
C GLY A 707 -11.95 -21.67 -33.14
N ASN A 708 -10.93 -21.42 -33.97
CA ASN A 708 -10.17 -22.45 -34.67
C ASN A 708 -8.94 -22.94 -33.89
N THR A 709 -8.67 -22.38 -32.71
CA THR A 709 -7.52 -22.74 -31.88
C THR A 709 -7.92 -23.84 -30.91
N ILE A 710 -7.13 -24.90 -30.85
CA ILE A 710 -7.26 -25.98 -29.87
C ILE A 710 -6.04 -25.91 -28.96
N MET A 711 -6.27 -25.84 -27.66
CA MET A 711 -5.25 -25.92 -26.62
C MET A 711 -5.52 -27.17 -25.79
N GLU A 712 -4.50 -27.99 -25.60
CA GLU A 712 -4.57 -29.22 -24.80
C GLU A 712 -3.46 -29.18 -23.76
N THR A 713 -3.75 -29.64 -22.55
CA THR A 713 -2.75 -29.81 -21.48
C THR A 713 -1.77 -30.96 -21.74
N LEU A 714 -2.00 -31.74 -22.80
CA LEU A 714 -1.11 -32.78 -23.30
C LEU A 714 -0.40 -32.27 -24.56
N SER A 715 0.93 -32.15 -24.53
CA SER A 715 1.73 -32.45 -25.72
C SER A 715 2.06 -33.95 -25.67
N THR A 716 1.75 -34.66 -26.74
CA THR A 716 2.12 -36.07 -27.01
C THR A 716 3.50 -36.47 -26.51
#